data_AF-A0A100VRR8-F1
#
_entry.id   AF-A0A100VRR8-F1
#
_cell.length_a   1.000
_cell.length_b   1.000
_cell.length_c   1.000
_cell.angle_alpha   90.00
_cell.angle_beta   90.00
_cell.angle_gamma   90.00
#
_symmetry.space_group_name_H-M   'P 1'
#
loop_
_entity.id
_entity.type
_entity.pdbx_description
1 polymer ?
#
loop_
_entity_poly.entity_id
_entity_poly.type
_entity_poly.pdbx_seq_one_letter_code
_entity_poly.pdbx_strand_id
1 'polypeptide(L)'
;MNILFYVEPLIELEKPYFKKGWLTGVCDTILTSLSNPAHNITLVLNEALSFGFENRANVEAITLFQRELLNQGAYNQLDLLISWYWASYGEEQLEYYKDLFSEKLSKLSSAPDVILTFSPVPFLMALFPETLILHIEYSLFSRKPFIETWYFDPIGMNGGAYLNKYWNSLQAQFQVEDIEYDKVKEFKAKVQNLLTIKSPFKEQLAPYKEKFDKLILLPLQFSRYYLFDGLTHYRSQFDYLLDVLEKVPAHTGVIVTTHPEFSILSKDMIEFLQKNYSNFIYDQTFEEYYASSQYLLAEVDAVVTVSSSVGLQTILWDKELITLGKDFLDFIAQGKNIERLDDLSKRTDTDKLLYWIMTHYAVPKSRIQDSEWFENFLSRSIHMYRQGESLGKFYYPIDDDKTGIVQEYIDTLDQSIPERTTALSYDTLLKISQNNTNTMPFLECYLDKGTGFTEEDCIRIKIQGNVMHFEIPIDNKGISAIRLDPVNSKGIATISKISIVTEDGLDELDILEANAEYIRDRTFYFLNNDPQLLLEWNYEDKYIQKLMLDIEYRAIGAIDPEVFLDIIKEFSQQLNDISQQYQHYQQQTQEEIDALNHQLSEHQEENGHHVQKINELMKQISDYQIKLYSSNEAYRKLREDTEIEGLRKDSEIQALQNELRLTTSRLEELFNSYSWKITKPIRFVKNKISPKNKS
;
A
#
# COMPACT_ATOMS: atom_id res chain seq x y z
N MET A 1 -11.46 24.60 8.34
CA MET A 1 -10.16 24.15 7.80
C MET A 1 -10.41 23.17 6.68
N ASN A 2 -9.61 23.22 5.62
CA ASN A 2 -9.57 22.21 4.57
C ASN A 2 -8.42 21.24 4.87
N ILE A 3 -8.72 19.97 5.08
CA ILE A 3 -7.75 18.98 5.56
C ILE A 3 -7.70 17.84 4.57
N LEU A 4 -6.50 17.54 4.06
CA LEU A 4 -6.29 16.40 3.18
C LEU A 4 -5.49 15.32 3.90
N PHE A 5 -6.03 14.12 3.97
CA PHE A 5 -5.35 12.93 4.45
C PHE A 5 -4.83 12.10 3.28
N TYR A 6 -3.54 11.83 3.29
CA TYR A 6 -2.87 10.99 2.31
C TYR A 6 -2.46 9.66 2.98
N VAL A 7 -3.27 8.61 2.79
CA VAL A 7 -3.07 7.30 3.45
C VAL A 7 -2.00 6.43 2.74
N GLU A 8 -1.47 6.91 1.60
CA GLU A 8 -0.73 6.15 0.57
C GLU A 8 -1.65 5.27 -0.29
N PRO A 9 -1.98 5.70 -1.53
CA PRO A 9 -2.82 4.94 -2.44
C PRO A 9 -2.05 3.86 -3.23
N LEU A 10 -0.72 3.79 -3.18
CA LEU A 10 0.01 2.69 -3.80
C LEU A 10 -0.20 1.36 -3.03
N ILE A 11 -0.47 0.27 -3.75
CA ILE A 11 -0.63 -1.07 -3.17
C ILE A 11 0.73 -1.67 -2.79
N GLU A 12 1.09 -1.54 -1.50
CA GLU A 12 2.34 -2.04 -0.90
C GLU A 12 2.34 -3.55 -0.67
N LEU A 13 3.51 -4.18 -0.85
CA LEU A 13 3.77 -5.58 -0.48
C LEU A 13 2.79 -6.59 -1.11
N GLU A 14 2.22 -6.26 -2.28
CA GLU A 14 1.15 -7.06 -2.92
C GLU A 14 -0.08 -7.26 -2.02
N LYS A 15 -0.32 -6.33 -1.08
CA LYS A 15 -1.40 -6.37 -0.11
C LYS A 15 -2.31 -5.14 -0.29
N PRO A 16 -3.40 -5.22 -1.06
CA PRO A 16 -4.29 -4.08 -1.32
C PRO A 16 -4.85 -3.40 -0.07
N TYR A 17 -5.04 -4.17 1.01
CA TYR A 17 -5.54 -3.69 2.30
C TYR A 17 -4.44 -3.42 3.33
N PHE A 18 -3.17 -3.35 2.93
CA PHE A 18 -2.04 -3.15 3.85
C PHE A 18 -2.24 -1.94 4.77
N LYS A 19 -2.72 -0.82 4.22
CA LYS A 19 -2.98 0.42 4.97
C LYS A 19 -4.35 0.47 5.67
N LYS A 20 -5.10 -0.64 5.71
CA LYS A 20 -6.41 -0.66 6.40
C LYS A 20 -6.29 -0.25 7.86
N GLY A 21 -5.25 -0.71 8.57
CA GLY A 21 -5.00 -0.32 9.97
C GLY A 21 -4.76 1.18 10.16
N TRP A 22 -4.11 1.84 9.19
CA TRP A 22 -3.91 3.30 9.21
C TRP A 22 -5.24 4.04 9.03
N LEU A 23 -6.07 3.58 8.10
CA LEU A 23 -7.39 4.15 7.87
C LEU A 23 -8.33 3.96 9.08
N THR A 24 -8.53 2.72 9.53
CA THR A 24 -9.51 2.40 10.58
C THR A 24 -9.00 2.66 12.00
N GLY A 25 -7.69 2.82 12.18
CA GLY A 25 -7.08 3.14 13.46
C GLY A 25 -6.85 4.63 13.61
N VAL A 26 -5.89 5.16 12.86
CA VAL A 26 -5.33 6.51 13.06
C VAL A 26 -6.20 7.57 12.42
N CYS A 27 -6.52 7.40 11.13
CA CYS A 27 -7.36 8.36 10.43
C CYS A 27 -8.72 8.46 11.11
N ASP A 28 -9.36 7.33 11.42
CA ASP A 28 -10.63 7.34 12.14
C ASP A 28 -10.56 8.06 13.49
N THR A 29 -9.50 7.82 14.28
CA THR A 29 -9.29 8.55 15.53
C THR A 29 -9.25 10.06 15.29
N ILE A 30 -8.47 10.50 14.30
CA ILE A 30 -8.34 11.94 13.99
C ILE A 30 -9.64 12.52 13.41
N LEU A 31 -10.32 11.79 12.53
CA LEU A 31 -11.57 12.20 11.90
C LEU A 31 -12.69 12.41 12.93
N THR A 32 -12.76 11.56 13.96
CA THR A 32 -13.70 11.74 15.07
C THR A 32 -13.46 13.07 15.79
N SER A 33 -12.20 13.43 16.03
CA SER A 33 -11.83 14.68 16.70
C SER A 33 -12.08 15.90 15.83
N LEU A 34 -12.03 15.76 14.51
CA LEU A 34 -12.32 16.81 13.53
C LEU A 34 -13.76 16.75 12.99
N SER A 35 -14.71 16.23 13.77
CA SER A 35 -16.11 16.03 13.34
C SER A 35 -16.92 17.33 13.17
N ASN A 36 -16.36 18.50 13.51
CA ASN A 36 -17.01 19.79 13.31
C ASN A 36 -17.32 20.00 11.81
N PRO A 37 -18.60 20.25 11.44
CA PRO A 37 -19.01 20.44 10.04
C PRO A 37 -18.35 21.64 9.33
N ALA A 38 -17.69 22.53 10.06
CA ALA A 38 -16.89 23.62 9.49
C ALA A 38 -15.55 23.17 8.88
N HIS A 39 -15.15 21.91 9.10
CA HIS A 39 -14.01 21.31 8.42
C HIS A 39 -14.45 20.60 7.14
N ASN A 40 -13.71 20.84 6.06
CA ASN A 40 -13.82 20.07 4.83
C ASN A 40 -12.67 19.05 4.83
N ILE A 41 -12.99 17.77 4.91
CA ILE A 41 -11.97 16.73 5.00
C ILE A 41 -11.99 15.88 3.74
N THR A 42 -10.81 15.63 3.18
CA THR A 42 -10.62 14.79 2.00
C THR A 42 -9.65 13.67 2.33
N LEU A 43 -10.02 12.43 2.02
CA LEU A 43 -9.15 11.25 2.13
C LEU A 43 -8.71 10.83 0.73
N VAL A 44 -7.40 10.65 0.53
CA VAL A 44 -6.85 9.99 -0.65
C VAL A 44 -6.59 8.53 -0.33
N LEU A 45 -7.25 7.64 -1.07
CA LEU A 45 -7.26 6.19 -0.83
C LEU A 45 -6.96 5.42 -2.12
N ASN A 46 -6.50 4.17 -1.97
CA ASN A 46 -6.49 3.22 -3.07
C ASN A 46 -7.88 2.61 -3.31
N GLU A 47 -8.05 1.89 -4.42
CA GLU A 47 -9.30 1.25 -4.80
C GLU A 47 -9.83 0.28 -3.73
N ALA A 48 -8.97 -0.52 -3.11
CA ALA A 48 -9.37 -1.53 -2.12
C ALA A 48 -9.89 -0.89 -0.82
N LEU A 49 -9.18 0.12 -0.31
CA LEU A 49 -9.58 0.84 0.90
C LEU A 49 -10.87 1.62 0.68
N SER A 50 -11.09 2.15 -0.53
CA SER A 50 -12.31 2.88 -0.86
C SER A 50 -13.58 2.02 -0.78
N PHE A 51 -13.50 0.71 -1.03
CA PHE A 51 -14.66 -0.19 -0.90
C PHE A 51 -15.14 -0.37 0.53
N GLY A 52 -14.23 -0.27 1.51
CA GLY A 52 -14.55 -0.42 2.93
C GLY A 52 -14.82 0.91 3.64
N PHE A 53 -14.74 2.04 2.95
CA PHE A 53 -14.93 3.36 3.55
C PHE A 53 -16.40 3.79 3.48
N GLU A 54 -17.03 3.98 4.64
CA GLU A 54 -18.39 4.50 4.75
C GLU A 54 -18.39 6.03 4.68
N ASN A 55 -19.21 6.60 3.79
CA ASN A 55 -19.32 8.04 3.62
C ASN A 55 -19.78 8.73 4.91
N ARG A 56 -19.09 9.83 5.28
CA ARG A 56 -19.45 10.70 6.40
C ARG A 56 -19.80 12.10 5.87
N ALA A 57 -20.68 12.83 6.56
CA ALA A 57 -21.27 14.07 6.06
C ALA A 57 -20.26 15.17 5.67
N ASN A 58 -19.06 15.19 6.27
CA ASN A 58 -17.99 16.17 6.04
C ASN A 58 -16.67 15.56 5.54
N VAL A 59 -16.70 14.29 5.11
CA VAL A 59 -15.51 13.57 4.63
C VAL A 59 -15.76 13.06 3.21
N GLU A 60 -14.97 13.57 2.27
CA GLU A 60 -14.95 13.08 0.89
C GLU A 60 -13.78 12.10 0.71
N ALA A 61 -14.02 10.97 0.06
CA ALA A 61 -12.96 10.05 -0.34
C ALA A 61 -12.67 10.19 -1.84
N ILE A 62 -11.39 10.33 -2.18
CA ILE A 62 -10.86 10.35 -3.54
C ILE A 62 -10.06 9.07 -3.74
N THR A 63 -10.53 8.26 -4.69
CA THR A 63 -9.89 7.00 -5.05
C THR A 63 -8.90 7.21 -6.19
N LEU A 64 -7.68 6.73 -5.96
CA LEU A 64 -6.65 6.56 -6.97
C LEU A 64 -6.45 5.07 -7.24
N PHE A 65 -6.33 4.72 -8.51
CA PHE A 65 -6.11 3.35 -8.94
C PHE A 65 -4.62 3.07 -9.13
N GLN A 66 -4.18 1.87 -8.81
CA GLN A 66 -2.77 1.46 -8.98
C GLN A 66 -2.23 1.73 -10.40
N ARG A 67 -3.07 1.51 -11.42
CA ARG A 67 -2.73 1.76 -12.83
C ARG A 67 -2.47 3.24 -13.17
N GLU A 68 -3.11 4.15 -12.44
CA GLU A 68 -2.93 5.60 -12.60
C GLU A 68 -1.61 6.01 -11.98
N LEU A 69 -1.25 5.43 -10.84
CA LEU A 69 -0.03 5.77 -10.11
C LEU A 69 1.24 5.25 -10.81
N LEU A 70 1.22 4.03 -11.37
CA LEU A 70 2.41 3.42 -11.97
C LEU A 70 2.73 3.84 -13.41
N ASN A 71 2.03 4.83 -13.97
CA ASN A 71 2.27 5.42 -15.30
C ASN A 71 2.71 4.39 -16.38
N GLN A 72 1.80 3.48 -16.75
CA GLN A 72 2.02 2.44 -17.79
C GLN A 72 3.26 1.52 -17.60
N GLY A 73 3.77 1.36 -16.38
CA GLY A 73 4.74 0.30 -16.05
C GLY A 73 6.22 0.71 -16.08
N ALA A 74 6.52 2.01 -16.12
CA ALA A 74 7.92 2.48 -16.06
C ALA A 74 8.60 2.23 -14.71
N TYR A 75 7.82 2.09 -13.63
CA TYR A 75 8.33 1.87 -12.28
C TYR A 75 7.52 0.78 -11.57
N ASN A 76 8.20 -0.02 -10.75
CA ASN A 76 7.50 -0.73 -9.70
C ASN A 76 7.23 0.23 -8.53
N GLN A 77 6.31 -0.18 -7.68
CA GLN A 77 5.83 0.62 -6.56
C GLN A 77 6.89 0.99 -5.52
N LEU A 78 7.81 0.07 -5.22
CA LEU A 78 8.87 0.28 -4.23
C LEU A 78 9.86 1.33 -4.72
N ASP A 79 10.33 1.19 -5.95
CA ASP A 79 11.27 2.14 -6.57
C ASP A 79 10.67 3.54 -6.63
N LEU A 80 9.38 3.63 -6.95
CA LEU A 80 8.64 4.88 -6.96
C LEU A 80 8.58 5.53 -5.57
N LEU A 81 8.22 4.79 -4.52
CA LEU A 81 8.21 5.31 -3.15
C LEU A 81 9.60 5.74 -2.67
N ILE A 82 10.64 4.96 -2.98
CA ILE A 82 12.04 5.32 -2.69
C ILE A 82 12.42 6.60 -3.44
N SER A 83 11.98 6.76 -4.69
CA SER A 83 12.25 7.96 -5.47
C SER A 83 11.63 9.21 -4.85
N TRP A 84 10.38 9.11 -4.38
CA TRP A 84 9.69 10.17 -3.66
C TRP A 84 10.37 10.51 -2.35
N TYR A 85 10.76 9.48 -1.60
CA TYR A 85 11.44 9.62 -0.33
C TYR A 85 12.75 10.40 -0.44
N TRP A 86 13.59 10.03 -1.42
CA TRP A 86 14.92 10.63 -1.60
C TRP A 86 14.96 11.85 -2.52
N ALA A 87 13.82 12.27 -3.05
CA ALA A 87 13.74 13.24 -4.12
C ALA A 87 14.67 12.90 -5.31
N SER A 88 14.70 11.62 -5.69
CA SER A 88 15.49 11.12 -6.84
C SER A 88 14.63 10.87 -8.10
N TYR A 89 13.38 11.31 -8.07
CA TYR A 89 12.45 11.30 -9.20
C TYR A 89 12.88 12.26 -10.31
N GLY A 90 12.48 11.95 -11.55
CA GLY A 90 12.67 12.84 -12.70
C GLY A 90 11.59 13.93 -12.77
N GLU A 91 11.87 15.01 -13.50
CA GLU A 91 10.90 16.11 -13.72
C GLU A 91 9.60 15.61 -14.37
N GLU A 92 9.69 14.71 -15.37
CA GLU A 92 8.53 14.12 -16.03
C GLU A 92 7.63 13.35 -15.06
N GLN A 93 8.24 12.61 -14.12
CA GLN A 93 7.51 11.84 -13.12
C GLN A 93 6.81 12.75 -12.11
N LEU A 94 7.49 13.82 -11.66
CA LEU A 94 6.90 14.82 -10.78
C LEU A 94 5.73 15.53 -11.47
N GLU A 95 5.88 15.94 -12.73
CA GLU A 95 4.83 16.65 -13.46
C GLU A 95 3.62 15.75 -13.72
N TYR A 96 3.84 14.48 -14.08
CA TYR A 96 2.77 13.50 -14.21
C TYR A 96 1.95 13.38 -12.92
N TYR A 97 2.62 13.27 -11.76
CA TYR A 97 1.93 13.21 -10.48
C TYR A 97 1.21 14.52 -10.15
N LYS A 98 1.80 15.68 -10.45
CA LYS A 98 1.12 16.98 -10.26
C LYS A 98 -0.15 17.06 -11.11
N ASP A 99 -0.10 16.64 -12.37
CA ASP A 99 -1.26 16.65 -13.26
C ASP A 99 -2.35 15.68 -12.78
N LEU A 100 -1.97 14.44 -12.45
CA LEU A 100 -2.89 13.43 -11.91
C LEU A 100 -3.59 13.94 -10.65
N PHE A 101 -2.84 14.48 -9.69
CA PHE A 101 -3.42 14.99 -8.45
C PHE A 101 -4.18 16.29 -8.66
N SER A 102 -3.77 17.17 -9.57
CA SER A 102 -4.52 18.37 -9.93
C SER A 102 -5.89 18.02 -10.52
N GLU A 103 -5.98 16.98 -11.36
CA GLU A 103 -7.24 16.49 -11.90
C GLU A 103 -8.11 15.86 -10.80
N LYS A 104 -7.54 14.94 -10.02
CA LYS A 104 -8.29 14.20 -8.99
C LYS A 104 -8.80 15.09 -7.87
N LEU A 105 -8.01 16.10 -7.50
CA LEU A 105 -8.34 17.07 -6.46
C LEU A 105 -9.05 18.32 -7.02
N SER A 106 -9.41 18.37 -8.31
CA SER A 106 -10.03 19.55 -8.93
C SER A 106 -11.40 19.89 -8.34
N LYS A 107 -12.04 18.93 -7.66
CA LYS A 107 -13.33 19.09 -6.99
C LYS A 107 -13.23 19.80 -5.64
N LEU A 108 -12.02 19.93 -5.09
CA LEU A 108 -11.82 20.67 -3.86
C LEU A 108 -12.23 22.13 -4.08
N SER A 109 -13.11 22.63 -3.22
CA SER A 109 -13.59 24.01 -3.27
C SER A 109 -12.47 25.03 -3.06
N SER A 110 -11.38 24.62 -2.42
CA SER A 110 -10.18 25.41 -2.13
C SER A 110 -9.00 24.51 -1.80
N ALA A 111 -7.78 25.06 -1.86
CA ALA A 111 -6.57 24.32 -1.49
C ALA A 111 -6.60 23.87 -0.02
N PRO A 112 -5.99 22.71 0.32
CA PRO A 112 -5.89 22.27 1.70
C PRO A 112 -5.10 23.27 2.57
N ASP A 113 -5.57 23.51 3.79
CA ASP A 113 -4.79 24.25 4.79
C ASP A 113 -3.64 23.38 5.34
N VAL A 114 -3.89 22.07 5.47
CA VAL A 114 -2.93 21.08 5.95
C VAL A 114 -3.10 19.75 5.22
N ILE A 115 -1.98 19.07 4.96
CA ILE A 115 -1.91 17.69 4.48
C ILE A 115 -1.34 16.82 5.58
N LEU A 116 -2.04 15.75 5.93
CA LEU A 116 -1.62 14.74 6.89
C LEU A 116 -1.27 13.46 6.13
N THR A 117 -0.04 12.97 6.24
CA THR A 117 0.47 11.90 5.36
C THR A 117 1.25 10.82 6.10
N PHE A 118 1.16 9.58 5.61
CA PHE A 118 1.95 8.42 6.06
C PHE A 118 3.05 8.02 5.05
N SER A 119 3.31 8.87 4.07
CA SER A 119 4.33 8.65 3.05
C SER A 119 4.86 9.97 2.47
N PRO A 120 5.99 9.94 1.73
CA PRO A 120 6.55 11.11 1.06
C PRO A 120 5.64 11.61 -0.06
N VAL A 121 5.32 12.91 -0.05
CA VAL A 121 4.39 13.53 -1.01
C VAL A 121 4.98 14.78 -1.71
N PRO A 122 6.17 14.69 -2.33
CA PRO A 122 6.82 15.85 -2.96
C PRO A 122 5.97 16.49 -4.08
N PHE A 123 5.17 15.70 -4.79
CA PHE A 123 4.23 16.20 -5.79
C PHE A 123 3.10 17.04 -5.18
N LEU A 124 2.61 16.71 -3.97
CA LEU A 124 1.65 17.57 -3.26
C LEU A 124 2.31 18.84 -2.71
N MET A 125 3.56 18.76 -2.25
CA MET A 125 4.33 19.95 -1.87
C MET A 125 4.48 20.92 -3.05
N ALA A 126 4.76 20.38 -4.23
CA ALA A 126 4.88 21.18 -5.45
C ALA A 126 3.53 21.74 -5.93
N LEU A 127 2.44 20.96 -5.77
CA LEU A 127 1.09 21.38 -6.17
C LEU A 127 0.49 22.42 -5.20
N PHE A 128 0.80 22.32 -3.91
CA PHE A 128 0.28 23.18 -2.85
C PHE A 128 1.41 23.77 -1.98
N PRO A 129 2.22 24.71 -2.50
CA PRO A 129 3.40 25.22 -1.81
C PRO A 129 3.10 25.96 -0.50
N GLU A 130 1.90 26.53 -0.37
CA GLU A 130 1.46 27.28 0.82
C GLU A 130 0.74 26.40 1.86
N THR A 131 0.68 25.09 1.64
CA THR A 131 0.03 24.11 2.52
C THR A 131 1.04 23.50 3.48
N LEU A 132 0.69 23.44 4.76
CA LEU A 132 1.49 22.72 5.75
C LEU A 132 1.37 21.21 5.52
N ILE A 133 2.49 20.49 5.44
CA ILE A 133 2.48 19.03 5.38
C ILE A 133 3.01 18.46 6.69
N LEU A 134 2.24 17.58 7.32
CA LEU A 134 2.62 16.86 8.54
C LEU A 134 2.69 15.36 8.25
N HIS A 135 3.87 14.82 8.48
CA HIS A 135 4.15 13.39 8.38
C HIS A 135 3.80 12.73 9.70
N ILE A 136 2.97 11.70 9.65
CA ILE A 136 2.41 11.05 10.84
C ILE A 136 2.96 9.63 10.94
N GLU A 137 3.44 9.27 12.12
CA GLU A 137 3.75 7.88 12.48
C GLU A 137 3.75 7.75 14.01
N TYR A 138 3.76 6.51 14.48
CA TYR A 138 4.03 6.20 15.87
C TYR A 138 5.34 6.85 16.36
N SER A 139 5.28 7.43 17.55
CA SER A 139 6.46 7.98 18.23
C SER A 139 7.17 6.89 19.06
N LEU A 140 8.06 7.30 19.99
CA LEU A 140 8.82 6.41 20.87
C LEU A 140 7.94 5.37 21.60
N PHE A 141 6.68 5.73 21.87
CA PHE A 141 5.71 4.92 22.59
C PHE A 141 4.53 4.53 21.69
N SER A 142 4.41 3.24 21.38
CA SER A 142 3.34 2.74 20.50
C SER A 142 2.78 1.38 20.90
N ARG A 143 3.39 0.73 21.90
CA ARG A 143 3.07 -0.62 22.34
C ARG A 143 3.21 -0.72 23.84
N LYS A 144 2.50 -1.66 24.45
CA LYS A 144 2.60 -1.95 25.88
C LYS A 144 4.06 -2.15 26.30
N PRO A 145 4.47 -1.67 27.49
CA PRO A 145 3.63 -1.07 28.53
C PRO A 145 3.28 0.41 28.31
N PHE A 146 3.75 1.02 27.23
CA PHE A 146 3.56 2.45 27.02
C PHE A 146 2.17 2.75 26.44
N ILE A 147 1.69 3.97 26.71
CA ILE A 147 0.54 4.52 25.98
C ILE A 147 0.89 4.75 24.52
N GLU A 148 -0.15 4.74 23.69
CA GLU A 148 -0.04 5.01 22.27
C GLU A 148 0.21 6.51 22.04
N THR A 149 1.32 6.83 21.34
CA THR A 149 1.71 8.19 20.99
C THR A 149 2.12 8.32 19.53
N TRP A 150 1.91 9.50 18.99
CA TRP A 150 2.14 9.84 17.60
C TRP A 150 2.99 11.10 17.48
N TYR A 151 3.69 11.27 16.37
CA TYR A 151 4.29 12.55 16.03
C TYR A 151 3.66 13.12 14.75
N PHE A 152 3.77 14.44 14.60
CA PHE A 152 3.34 15.19 13.42
C PHE A 152 4.52 16.01 12.92
N ASP A 153 5.35 15.43 12.04
CA ASP A 153 6.65 15.97 11.64
C ASP A 153 6.54 16.84 10.38
N PRO A 154 6.87 18.15 10.45
CA PRO A 154 6.78 19.06 9.30
C PRO A 154 7.96 18.93 8.31
N ILE A 155 8.93 18.05 8.59
CA ILE A 155 10.15 17.85 7.80
C ILE A 155 10.06 16.56 6.97
N GLY A 156 9.64 15.43 7.54
CA GLY A 156 9.58 14.16 6.80
C GLY A 156 9.32 12.90 7.62
N MET A 157 9.21 11.75 6.94
CA MET A 157 8.93 10.42 7.53
C MET A 157 10.17 9.72 8.16
N ASN A 158 11.36 10.34 8.18
CA ASN A 158 12.64 9.65 8.47
C ASN A 158 12.94 9.45 9.97
N GLY A 159 12.12 8.67 10.68
CA GLY A 159 12.44 8.20 12.03
C GLY A 159 12.84 9.30 13.01
N GLY A 160 12.24 10.48 12.90
CA GLY A 160 12.67 11.71 13.58
C GLY A 160 13.40 12.69 12.66
N ALA A 161 12.89 12.93 11.45
CA ALA A 161 13.49 13.86 10.49
C ALA A 161 13.64 15.27 11.09
N TYR A 162 12.65 15.72 11.86
CA TYR A 162 12.71 16.95 12.63
C TYR A 162 13.86 16.95 13.64
N LEU A 163 13.98 15.88 14.44
CA LEU A 163 15.00 15.75 15.48
C LEU A 163 16.40 15.65 14.86
N ASN A 164 16.59 14.89 13.79
CA ASN A 164 17.82 14.85 13.01
C ASN A 164 18.26 16.25 12.57
N LYS A 165 17.30 17.08 12.13
CA LYS A 165 17.59 18.43 11.63
C LYS A 165 17.85 19.43 12.75
N TYR A 166 17.09 19.38 13.84
CA TYR A 166 17.04 20.49 14.82
C TYR A 166 17.54 20.14 16.21
N TRP A 167 17.71 18.86 16.58
CA TRP A 167 18.02 18.48 17.97
C TRP A 167 19.26 19.18 18.53
N ASN A 168 20.36 19.26 17.77
CA ASN A 168 21.56 19.96 18.22
C ASN A 168 21.29 21.44 18.59
N SER A 169 20.46 22.12 17.82
CA SER A 169 20.08 23.51 18.09
C SER A 169 19.07 23.64 19.24
N LEU A 170 18.13 22.70 19.35
CA LEU A 170 17.14 22.63 20.42
C LEU A 170 17.81 22.35 21.75
N GLN A 171 18.71 21.36 21.82
CA GLN A 171 19.43 20.98 23.02
C GLN A 171 20.24 22.15 23.60
N ALA A 172 20.79 23.02 22.76
CA ALA A 172 21.54 24.19 23.22
C ALA A 172 20.65 25.28 23.84
N GLN A 173 19.38 25.38 23.43
CA GLN A 173 18.46 26.45 23.83
C GLN A 173 17.48 26.02 24.92
N PHE A 174 16.99 24.79 24.82
CA PHE A 174 16.01 24.21 25.73
C PHE A 174 16.63 24.05 27.12
N GLN A 175 15.90 24.40 28.17
CA GLN A 175 16.35 24.25 29.56
C GLN A 175 15.42 23.27 30.25
N VAL A 176 16.01 22.39 31.07
CA VAL A 176 15.28 21.41 31.88
C VAL A 176 15.64 21.67 33.33
N GLU A 177 14.62 21.84 34.16
CA GLU A 177 14.75 22.08 35.59
C GLU A 177 15.02 20.77 36.34
N ASP A 178 15.60 20.84 37.54
CA ASP A 178 15.93 19.64 38.34
C ASP A 178 14.71 18.74 38.58
N ILE A 179 13.54 19.34 38.82
CA ILE A 179 12.28 18.60 39.01
C ILE A 179 11.82 17.84 37.76
N GLU A 180 12.09 18.39 36.57
CA GLU A 180 11.76 17.78 35.29
C GLU A 180 12.72 16.60 35.01
N TYR A 181 14.01 16.77 35.30
CA TYR A 181 14.99 15.68 35.27
C TYR A 181 14.62 14.54 36.22
N ASP A 182 14.22 14.87 37.45
CA ASP A 182 13.83 13.87 38.44
C ASP A 182 12.61 13.06 37.98
N LYS A 183 11.66 13.70 37.30
CA LYS A 183 10.50 13.02 36.71
C LYS A 183 10.87 12.08 35.57
N VAL A 184 11.80 12.49 34.69
CA VAL A 184 12.31 11.59 33.64
C VAL A 184 13.05 10.39 34.23
N LYS A 185 13.85 10.60 35.28
CA LYS A 185 14.53 9.51 35.98
C LYS A 185 13.54 8.58 36.67
N GLU A 186 12.48 9.11 37.28
CA GLU A 186 11.39 8.31 37.85
C GLU A 186 10.73 7.44 36.77
N PHE A 187 10.40 8.03 35.62
CA PHE A 187 9.81 7.32 34.48
C PHE A 187 10.73 6.20 33.99
N LYS A 188 12.01 6.51 33.70
CA LYS A 188 13.01 5.51 33.27
C LYS A 188 13.12 4.38 34.29
N ALA A 189 13.27 4.69 35.58
CA ALA A 189 13.39 3.69 36.62
C ALA A 189 12.15 2.78 36.69
N LYS A 190 10.93 3.33 36.56
CA LYS A 190 9.69 2.54 36.54
C LYS A 190 9.61 1.62 35.33
N VAL A 191 9.90 2.12 34.13
CA VAL A 191 9.89 1.33 32.88
C VAL A 191 10.94 0.23 32.92
N GLN A 192 12.18 0.58 33.26
CA GLN A 192 13.29 -0.36 33.35
C GLN A 192 12.99 -1.47 34.35
N ASN A 193 12.48 -1.12 35.55
CA ASN A 193 12.11 -2.09 36.57
C ASN A 193 10.98 -3.00 36.11
N LEU A 194 9.91 -2.42 35.53
CA LEU A 194 8.76 -3.16 35.01
C LEU A 194 9.19 -4.19 33.96
N LEU A 195 9.93 -3.77 32.94
CA LEU A 195 10.36 -4.63 31.85
C LEU A 195 11.42 -5.64 32.30
N THR A 196 12.29 -5.30 33.25
CA THR A 196 13.28 -6.25 33.80
C THR A 196 12.61 -7.34 34.63
N ILE A 197 11.63 -7.00 35.48
CA ILE A 197 10.91 -7.97 36.32
C ILE A 197 10.02 -8.87 35.46
N LYS A 198 9.38 -8.31 34.42
CA LYS A 198 8.40 -9.00 33.58
C LYS A 198 9.01 -9.63 32.33
N SER A 199 10.30 -9.44 32.06
CA SER A 199 10.96 -10.00 30.87
C SER A 199 10.93 -11.53 30.90
N PRO A 200 10.39 -12.19 29.86
CA PRO A 200 10.37 -13.65 29.78
C PRO A 200 11.73 -14.26 29.38
N PHE A 201 12.73 -13.44 29.03
CA PHE A 201 13.96 -13.90 28.37
C PHE A 201 15.19 -13.94 29.29
N LYS A 202 15.07 -13.49 30.53
CA LYS A 202 16.22 -13.30 31.43
C LYS A 202 17.02 -14.58 31.66
N GLU A 203 16.37 -15.67 32.03
CA GLU A 203 17.04 -16.96 32.29
C GLU A 203 17.62 -17.57 31.01
N GLN A 204 16.88 -17.44 29.92
CA GLN A 204 17.26 -17.93 28.60
C GLN A 204 18.50 -17.23 28.05
N LEU A 205 18.71 -15.95 28.39
CA LEU A 205 19.88 -15.19 27.94
C LEU A 205 21.12 -15.36 28.82
N ALA A 206 20.99 -15.92 30.02
CA ALA A 206 22.11 -16.07 30.96
C ALA A 206 23.32 -16.81 30.36
N PRO A 207 23.17 -17.94 29.63
CA PRO A 207 24.32 -18.64 29.04
C PRO A 207 25.07 -17.80 28.00
N TYR A 208 24.37 -16.92 27.27
CA TYR A 208 25.00 -16.07 26.26
C TYR A 208 25.81 -14.93 26.88
N LYS A 209 25.35 -14.40 28.02
CA LYS A 209 26.10 -13.41 28.81
C LYS A 209 27.37 -13.98 29.44
N GLU A 210 27.43 -15.29 29.67
CA GLU A 210 28.65 -15.97 30.11
C GLU A 210 29.60 -16.24 28.94
N LYS A 211 29.05 -16.46 27.74
CA LYS A 211 29.80 -16.82 26.53
C LYS A 211 30.43 -15.61 25.81
N PHE A 212 29.76 -14.47 25.82
CA PHE A 212 30.16 -13.28 25.08
C PHE A 212 30.42 -12.09 26.01
N ASP A 213 31.42 -11.27 25.67
CA ASP A 213 31.76 -10.07 26.45
C ASP A 213 30.70 -8.97 26.25
N LYS A 214 30.03 -8.98 25.10
CA LYS A 214 28.94 -8.07 24.73
C LYS A 214 27.80 -8.79 24.04
N LEU A 215 26.58 -8.32 24.27
CA LEU A 215 25.40 -8.71 23.50
C LEU A 215 24.82 -7.51 22.79
N ILE A 216 24.52 -7.65 21.50
CA ILE A 216 23.78 -6.63 20.73
C ILE A 216 22.42 -7.15 20.31
N LEU A 217 21.45 -6.25 20.18
CA LEU A 217 20.14 -6.55 19.61
C LEU A 217 20.09 -6.09 18.15
N LEU A 218 19.67 -6.99 17.28
CA LEU A 218 19.42 -6.78 15.87
C LEU A 218 17.93 -7.00 15.57
N PRO A 219 17.07 -5.98 15.73
CA PRO A 219 15.67 -6.07 15.38
C PRO A 219 15.53 -6.00 13.86
N LEU A 220 15.25 -7.14 13.24
CA LEU A 220 14.94 -7.22 11.82
C LEU A 220 13.57 -6.64 11.53
N GLN A 221 13.45 -6.05 10.35
CA GLN A 221 12.20 -5.49 9.83
C GLN A 221 11.69 -6.43 8.73
N PHE A 222 11.05 -5.90 7.70
CA PHE A 222 10.64 -6.64 6.52
C PHE A 222 11.26 -6.01 5.27
N SER A 223 11.49 -6.83 4.25
CA SER A 223 12.01 -6.37 2.95
C SER A 223 10.86 -5.86 2.07
N ARG A 224 11.20 -5.25 0.93
CA ARG A 224 10.25 -4.66 -0.02
C ARG A 224 9.44 -3.49 0.56
N TYR A 225 10.04 -2.75 1.48
CA TYR A 225 9.42 -1.59 2.13
C TYR A 225 10.36 -0.40 2.08
N TYR A 226 9.87 0.76 1.64
CA TYR A 226 10.73 1.89 1.31
C TYR A 226 11.56 2.40 2.51
N LEU A 227 11.04 2.29 3.74
CA LEU A 227 11.80 2.68 4.94
C LEU A 227 12.91 1.68 5.29
N PHE A 228 12.97 0.49 4.70
CA PHE A 228 14.14 -0.38 4.81
C PHE A 228 14.97 -0.29 3.54
N ASP A 229 14.42 -0.74 2.40
CA ASP A 229 15.12 -0.89 1.13
C ASP A 229 15.65 0.45 0.59
N GLY A 230 14.98 1.57 0.89
CA GLY A 230 15.45 2.89 0.50
C GLY A 230 16.58 3.41 1.37
N LEU A 231 16.75 2.92 2.60
CA LEU A 231 17.70 3.48 3.57
C LEU A 231 19.03 2.73 3.62
N THR A 232 19.14 1.60 2.94
CA THR A 232 20.34 0.76 2.96
C THR A 232 20.70 0.21 1.59
N HIS A 233 21.89 -0.36 1.48
CA HIS A 233 22.36 -1.08 0.30
C HIS A 233 22.04 -2.59 0.35
N TYR A 234 21.59 -3.10 1.49
CA TYR A 234 21.20 -4.51 1.65
C TYR A 234 19.99 -4.84 0.78
N ARG A 235 20.06 -5.98 0.10
CA ARG A 235 18.98 -6.43 -0.81
C ARG A 235 17.81 -7.08 -0.07
N SER A 236 18.04 -7.50 1.16
CA SER A 236 17.06 -8.19 2.00
C SER A 236 17.46 -8.12 3.47
N GLN A 237 16.52 -8.47 4.35
CA GLN A 237 16.81 -8.63 5.77
C GLN A 237 17.80 -9.77 6.05
N PHE A 238 17.83 -10.82 5.21
CA PHE A 238 18.80 -11.92 5.34
C PHE A 238 20.22 -11.46 4.98
N ASP A 239 20.38 -10.70 3.90
CA ASP A 239 21.64 -10.06 3.50
C ASP A 239 22.16 -9.12 4.59
N TYR A 240 21.29 -8.27 5.13
CA TYR A 240 21.58 -7.43 6.29
C TYR A 240 22.06 -8.24 7.51
N LEU A 241 21.35 -9.32 7.85
CA LEU A 241 21.70 -10.18 8.97
C LEU A 241 23.09 -10.83 8.79
N LEU A 242 23.38 -11.36 7.60
CA LEU A 242 24.68 -11.96 7.31
C LEU A 242 25.81 -10.94 7.43
N ASP A 243 25.64 -9.76 6.84
CA ASP A 243 26.65 -8.70 6.89
C ASP A 243 26.97 -8.28 8.33
N VAL A 244 25.94 -8.17 9.19
CA VAL A 244 26.14 -7.91 10.60
C VAL A 244 26.91 -9.05 11.26
N LEU A 245 26.43 -10.30 11.14
CA LEU A 245 27.05 -11.47 11.77
C LEU A 245 28.53 -11.65 11.39
N GLU A 246 28.90 -11.33 10.16
CA GLU A 246 30.28 -11.40 9.65
C GLU A 246 31.18 -10.28 10.16
N LYS A 247 30.63 -9.08 10.43
CA LYS A 247 31.42 -7.89 10.77
C LYS A 247 31.45 -7.54 12.25
N VAL A 248 30.58 -8.11 13.08
CA VAL A 248 30.66 -7.85 14.54
C VAL A 248 31.98 -8.42 15.09
N PRO A 249 32.56 -7.80 16.14
CA PRO A 249 33.70 -8.38 16.83
C PRO A 249 33.39 -9.80 17.35
N ALA A 250 34.31 -10.75 17.19
CA ALA A 250 34.08 -12.16 17.49
C ALA A 250 33.67 -12.48 18.95
N HIS A 251 33.92 -11.55 19.88
CA HIS A 251 33.52 -11.64 21.29
C HIS A 251 32.10 -11.10 21.55
N THR A 252 31.37 -10.68 20.51
CA THR A 252 30.02 -10.13 20.59
C THR A 252 28.99 -11.14 20.12
N GLY A 253 27.95 -11.39 20.93
CA GLY A 253 26.76 -12.15 20.55
C GLY A 253 25.70 -11.24 19.93
N VAL A 254 25.00 -11.74 18.90
CA VAL A 254 23.97 -11.00 18.15
C VAL A 254 22.61 -11.64 18.40
N ILE A 255 21.79 -10.99 19.24
CA ILE A 255 20.40 -11.38 19.48
C ILE A 255 19.54 -10.85 18.34
N VAL A 256 18.83 -11.75 17.66
CA VAL A 256 18.03 -11.41 16.48
C VAL A 256 16.56 -11.58 16.80
N THR A 257 15.75 -10.58 16.46
CA THR A 257 14.28 -10.64 16.53
C THR A 257 13.66 -10.27 15.20
N THR A 258 12.50 -10.85 14.87
CA THR A 258 11.70 -10.51 13.68
C THR A 258 10.64 -9.46 14.03
N HIS A 259 10.08 -8.79 13.01
CA HIS A 259 8.94 -7.90 13.23
C HIS A 259 7.71 -8.73 13.63
N PRO A 260 6.92 -8.35 14.65
CA PRO A 260 5.84 -9.20 15.17
C PRO A 260 4.75 -9.55 14.16
N GLU A 261 4.60 -8.73 13.11
CA GLU A 261 3.61 -8.94 12.04
C GLU A 261 4.22 -9.50 10.74
N PHE A 262 5.55 -9.58 10.67
CA PHE A 262 6.28 -10.02 9.48
C PHE A 262 7.49 -10.86 9.91
N SER A 263 7.25 -12.14 10.21
CA SER A 263 8.35 -13.09 10.36
C SER A 263 8.99 -13.37 8.99
N ILE A 264 10.30 -13.27 8.94
CA ILE A 264 11.12 -13.31 7.72
C ILE A 264 12.16 -14.42 7.73
N LEU A 265 12.38 -15.06 8.88
CA LEU A 265 13.35 -16.14 9.03
C LEU A 265 12.64 -17.48 8.94
N SER A 266 12.92 -18.25 7.90
CA SER A 266 12.42 -19.63 7.79
C SER A 266 13.21 -20.56 8.73
N LYS A 267 12.66 -21.75 9.00
CA LYS A 267 13.36 -22.79 9.78
C LYS A 267 14.72 -23.14 9.17
N ASP A 268 14.77 -23.33 7.86
CA ASP A 268 16.02 -23.63 7.14
C ASP A 268 17.05 -22.51 7.27
N MET A 269 16.61 -21.24 7.24
CA MET A 269 17.51 -20.11 7.47
C MET A 269 18.05 -20.12 8.90
N ILE A 270 17.20 -20.35 9.89
CA ILE A 270 17.61 -20.42 11.31
C ILE A 270 18.62 -21.54 11.52
N GLU A 271 18.34 -22.75 11.01
CA GLU A 271 19.25 -23.90 11.11
C GLU A 271 20.60 -23.63 10.43
N PHE A 272 20.57 -23.02 9.24
CA PHE A 272 21.79 -22.59 8.55
C PHE A 272 22.59 -21.58 9.38
N LEU A 273 21.94 -20.56 9.93
CA LEU A 273 22.60 -19.50 10.70
C LEU A 273 23.20 -20.06 12.00
N GLN A 274 22.45 -20.87 12.75
CA GLN A 274 22.92 -21.50 13.98
C GLN A 274 24.14 -22.41 13.75
N LYS A 275 24.20 -23.09 12.59
CA LYS A 275 25.32 -23.97 12.24
C LYS A 275 26.58 -23.21 11.82
N ASN A 276 26.43 -22.07 11.16
CA ASN A 276 27.56 -21.37 10.52
C ASN A 276 28.05 -20.14 11.30
N TYR A 277 27.24 -19.54 12.17
CA TYR A 277 27.57 -18.31 12.88
C TYR A 277 27.46 -18.51 14.39
N SER A 278 28.60 -18.71 15.07
CA SER A 278 28.63 -19.02 16.51
C SER A 278 28.11 -17.89 17.40
N ASN A 279 28.06 -16.67 16.87
CA ASN A 279 27.56 -15.44 17.47
C ASN A 279 26.07 -15.17 17.17
N PHE A 280 25.42 -15.95 16.32
CA PHE A 280 23.97 -15.82 16.07
C PHE A 280 23.17 -16.37 17.25
N ILE A 281 22.32 -15.52 17.84
CA ILE A 281 21.43 -15.86 18.94
C ILE A 281 19.99 -15.61 18.49
N TYR A 282 19.25 -16.69 18.29
CA TYR A 282 17.83 -16.66 17.97
C TYR A 282 17.13 -17.78 18.69
N ASP A 283 15.96 -17.47 19.24
CA ASP A 283 15.07 -18.45 19.82
C ASP A 283 13.63 -18.20 19.38
N GLN A 284 12.91 -19.28 19.10
CA GLN A 284 11.52 -19.22 18.67
C GLN A 284 10.61 -18.61 19.74
N THR A 285 10.96 -18.70 21.03
CA THR A 285 10.20 -18.04 22.10
C THR A 285 10.15 -16.53 21.95
N PHE A 286 11.10 -15.92 21.23
CA PHE A 286 11.06 -14.48 20.94
C PHE A 286 9.86 -14.10 20.08
N GLU A 287 9.31 -15.02 19.28
CA GLU A 287 8.11 -14.79 18.48
C GLU A 287 6.81 -15.04 19.27
N GLU A 288 6.87 -15.66 20.45
CA GLU A 288 5.68 -15.88 21.30
C GLU A 288 5.19 -14.60 21.99
N TYR A 289 6.04 -13.57 22.05
CA TYR A 289 5.77 -12.32 22.75
C TYR A 289 5.76 -11.15 21.77
N TYR A 290 4.65 -10.39 21.78
CA TYR A 290 4.50 -9.24 20.91
C TYR A 290 5.53 -8.18 21.29
N ALA A 291 6.22 -7.61 20.29
CA ALA A 291 7.30 -6.65 20.49
C ALA A 291 8.43 -7.15 21.41
N SER A 292 8.87 -8.40 21.24
CA SER A 292 9.91 -9.05 22.04
C SER A 292 11.19 -8.22 22.23
N SER A 293 11.59 -7.45 21.22
CA SER A 293 12.73 -6.52 21.29
C SER A 293 12.70 -5.61 22.53
N GLN A 294 11.53 -5.17 23.00
CA GLN A 294 11.43 -4.27 24.17
C GLN A 294 11.89 -4.93 25.46
N TYR A 295 11.61 -6.23 25.64
CA TYR A 295 12.04 -6.99 26.81
C TYR A 295 13.52 -7.37 26.76
N LEU A 296 14.08 -7.42 25.55
CA LEU A 296 15.49 -7.74 25.31
C LEU A 296 16.41 -6.53 25.49
N LEU A 297 15.91 -5.30 25.37
CA LEU A 297 16.69 -4.06 25.55
C LEU A 297 17.41 -3.98 26.90
N ALA A 298 16.80 -4.50 27.96
CA ALA A 298 17.41 -4.55 29.29
C ALA A 298 18.65 -5.46 29.36
N GLU A 299 18.72 -6.45 28.46
CA GLU A 299 19.66 -7.56 28.50
C GLU A 299 20.85 -7.41 27.53
N VAL A 300 20.83 -6.39 26.65
CA VAL A 300 21.87 -6.09 25.65
C VAL A 300 22.65 -4.83 25.98
N ASP A 301 23.82 -4.66 25.35
CA ASP A 301 24.71 -3.51 25.49
C ASP A 301 24.44 -2.44 24.43
N ALA A 302 24.11 -2.87 23.22
CA ALA A 302 23.82 -1.99 22.09
C ALA A 302 22.69 -2.52 21.20
N VAL A 303 22.13 -1.62 20.38
CA VAL A 303 21.19 -1.94 19.31
C VAL A 303 21.80 -1.57 17.97
N VAL A 304 21.64 -2.43 16.98
CA VAL A 304 22.02 -2.17 15.59
C VAL A 304 20.78 -2.19 14.74
N THR A 305 20.52 -1.14 13.96
CA THR A 305 19.31 -1.07 13.15
C THR A 305 19.52 -0.35 11.82
N VAL A 306 18.68 -0.64 10.83
CA VAL A 306 18.52 0.21 9.66
C VAL A 306 17.49 1.29 9.96
N SER A 307 16.26 0.90 10.30
CA SER A 307 15.18 1.85 10.51
C SER A 307 14.09 1.40 11.48
N SER A 308 14.44 0.56 12.45
CA SER A 308 13.51 0.12 13.48
C SER A 308 13.36 1.19 14.57
N SER A 309 12.12 1.46 14.98
CA SER A 309 11.81 2.32 16.13
C SER A 309 12.35 1.77 17.46
N VAL A 310 12.72 0.49 17.53
CA VAL A 310 13.46 -0.08 18.67
C VAL A 310 14.75 0.70 18.94
N GLY A 311 15.39 1.26 17.90
CA GLY A 311 16.56 2.11 18.06
C GLY A 311 16.28 3.35 18.93
N LEU A 312 15.09 3.95 18.80
CA LEU A 312 14.68 5.11 19.59
C LEU A 312 14.52 4.75 21.07
N GLN A 313 14.09 3.52 21.38
CA GLN A 313 13.92 3.03 22.74
C GLN A 313 15.22 2.83 23.52
N THR A 314 16.37 2.87 22.85
CA THR A 314 17.68 2.83 23.53
C THR A 314 17.87 3.99 24.52
N ILE A 315 17.17 5.13 24.32
CA ILE A 315 17.16 6.28 25.23
C ILE A 315 16.70 5.87 26.64
N LEU A 316 15.78 4.91 26.75
CA LEU A 316 15.19 4.50 28.03
C LEU A 316 16.19 3.75 28.93
N TRP A 317 17.22 3.13 28.37
CA TRP A 317 18.28 2.40 29.10
C TRP A 317 19.68 2.98 28.90
N ASP A 318 19.79 4.11 28.20
CA ASP A 318 21.08 4.71 27.81
C ASP A 318 22.00 3.73 27.07
N LYS A 319 21.40 2.84 26.25
CA LYS A 319 22.13 1.85 25.45
C LYS A 319 22.77 2.50 24.23
N GLU A 320 23.81 1.86 23.72
CA GLU A 320 24.44 2.28 22.48
C GLU A 320 23.55 1.98 21.27
N LEU A 321 23.62 2.82 20.24
CA LEU A 321 22.89 2.64 18.98
C LEU A 321 23.84 2.83 17.81
N ILE A 322 23.85 1.85 16.92
CA ILE A 322 24.43 1.95 15.59
C ILE A 322 23.30 1.95 14.57
N THR A 323 23.29 2.95 13.70
CA THR A 323 22.34 3.03 12.58
C THR A 323 23.07 2.76 11.27
N LEU A 324 22.71 1.66 10.61
CA LEU A 324 23.21 1.33 9.27
C LEU A 324 22.32 1.90 8.17
N GLY A 325 21.14 2.44 8.55
CA GLY A 325 20.26 3.18 7.66
C GLY A 325 20.72 4.63 7.47
N LYS A 326 20.53 5.15 6.27
CA LYS A 326 20.89 6.53 5.92
C LYS A 326 19.93 7.52 6.59
N ASP A 327 20.49 8.48 7.31
CA ASP A 327 19.82 9.61 7.96
C ASP A 327 18.71 9.22 8.97
N PHE A 328 18.72 7.98 9.49
CA PHE A 328 17.70 7.49 10.42
C PHE A 328 18.23 7.51 11.87
N LEU A 329 17.50 8.17 12.79
CA LEU A 329 17.89 8.32 14.21
C LEU A 329 19.31 8.86 14.46
N ASP A 330 19.91 9.58 13.50
CA ASP A 330 21.25 10.15 13.62
C ASP A 330 21.40 11.09 14.82
N PHE A 331 20.33 11.74 15.27
CA PHE A 331 20.34 12.60 16.47
C PHE A 331 20.66 11.86 17.77
N ILE A 332 20.59 10.52 17.80
CA ILE A 332 20.98 9.68 18.95
C ILE A 332 22.00 8.59 18.64
N ALA A 333 22.20 8.24 17.36
CA ALA A 333 23.14 7.20 16.97
C ALA A 333 24.59 7.58 17.32
N GLN A 334 25.38 6.61 17.80
CA GLN A 334 26.80 6.82 18.13
C GLN A 334 27.74 6.30 17.05
N GLY A 335 27.23 5.52 16.10
CA GLY A 335 28.02 4.99 14.99
C GLY A 335 27.15 4.63 13.79
N LYS A 336 27.80 4.56 12.62
CA LYS A 336 27.23 4.10 11.35
C LYS A 336 27.97 2.88 10.76
N ASN A 337 28.90 2.31 11.53
CA ASN A 337 29.67 1.13 11.13
C ASN A 337 29.74 0.17 12.32
N ILE A 338 29.28 -1.05 12.12
CA ILE A 338 29.27 -2.13 13.11
C ILE A 338 30.67 -2.57 13.56
N GLU A 339 31.68 -2.46 12.70
CA GLU A 339 33.06 -2.83 13.03
C GLU A 339 33.66 -1.95 14.13
N ARG A 340 33.04 -0.79 14.40
CA ARG A 340 33.46 0.19 15.41
C ARG A 340 32.63 0.10 16.69
N LEU A 341 31.95 -1.02 16.93
CA LEU A 341 31.15 -1.26 18.12
C LEU A 341 31.93 -1.02 19.43
N ASP A 342 33.23 -1.32 19.45
CA ASP A 342 34.07 -1.12 20.65
C ASP A 342 34.55 0.31 20.85
N ASP A 343 34.41 1.17 19.84
CA ASP A 343 34.88 2.56 19.84
C ASP A 343 33.76 3.57 20.15
N LEU A 344 32.55 3.11 20.47
CA LEU A 344 31.40 4.00 20.63
C LEU A 344 31.58 4.92 21.84
N SER A 345 31.32 6.22 21.63
CA SER A 345 31.27 7.19 22.72
C SER A 345 29.94 7.11 23.44
N LYS A 346 29.94 7.36 24.76
CA LYS A 346 28.69 7.52 25.52
C LYS A 346 27.88 8.70 24.98
N ARG A 347 26.55 8.55 24.93
CA ARG A 347 25.64 9.65 24.66
C ARG A 347 25.72 10.70 25.76
N THR A 348 25.53 11.96 25.37
CA THR A 348 25.41 13.09 26.30
C THR A 348 23.96 13.50 26.45
N ASP A 349 23.46 13.50 27.69
CA ASP A 349 22.19 14.07 28.13
C ASP A 349 20.92 13.55 27.41
N THR A 350 20.75 12.22 27.45
CA THR A 350 19.55 11.51 26.96
C THR A 350 18.28 11.85 27.74
N ASP A 351 18.39 12.21 29.02
CA ASP A 351 17.24 12.55 29.85
C ASP A 351 16.57 13.85 29.37
N LYS A 352 17.36 14.85 28.97
CA LYS A 352 16.84 16.08 28.37
C LYS A 352 16.12 15.83 27.04
N LEU A 353 16.67 14.96 26.21
CA LEU A 353 16.02 14.52 24.97
C LEU A 353 14.71 13.80 25.26
N LEU A 354 14.72 12.86 26.20
CA LEU A 354 13.52 12.11 26.58
C LEU A 354 12.45 13.05 27.13
N TYR A 355 12.82 13.99 28.00
CA TYR A 355 11.90 15.02 28.49
C TYR A 355 11.26 15.79 27.34
N TRP A 356 12.08 16.27 26.39
CA TRP A 356 11.59 17.02 25.23
C TRP A 356 10.66 16.17 24.36
N ILE A 357 11.02 14.91 24.06
CA ILE A 357 10.17 13.99 23.30
C ILE A 357 8.81 13.82 24.00
N MET A 358 8.79 13.53 25.30
CA MET A 358 7.57 13.29 26.07
C MET A 358 6.66 14.52 26.16
N THR A 359 7.23 15.73 26.14
CA THR A 359 6.48 16.97 26.38
C THR A 359 6.16 17.74 25.11
N HIS A 360 6.78 17.42 23.96
CA HIS A 360 6.62 18.18 22.72
C HIS A 360 6.33 17.30 21.50
N TYR A 361 6.99 16.14 21.38
CA TYR A 361 7.02 15.37 20.13
C TYR A 361 6.07 14.17 20.11
N ALA A 362 6.04 13.40 21.20
CA ALA A 362 5.20 12.23 21.38
C ALA A 362 3.82 12.67 21.89
N VAL A 363 2.92 12.98 20.97
CA VAL A 363 1.54 13.39 21.28
C VAL A 363 0.72 12.17 21.68
N PRO A 364 0.18 12.10 22.92
CA PRO A 364 -0.67 11.00 23.33
C PRO A 364 -1.94 10.91 22.50
N LYS A 365 -2.41 9.68 22.26
CA LYS A 365 -3.71 9.44 21.59
C LYS A 365 -4.86 10.19 22.25
N SER A 366 -4.85 10.32 23.58
CA SER A 366 -5.86 11.08 24.35
C SER A 366 -5.97 12.54 23.90
N ARG A 367 -4.84 13.19 23.57
CA ARG A 367 -4.81 14.57 23.06
C ARG A 367 -5.26 14.67 21.61
N ILE A 368 -4.98 13.66 20.79
CA ILE A 368 -5.50 13.57 19.42
C ILE A 368 -7.02 13.41 19.45
N GLN A 369 -7.53 12.62 20.40
CA GLN A 369 -8.96 12.37 20.59
C GLN A 369 -9.73 13.59 21.12
N ASP A 370 -9.06 14.49 21.83
CA ASP A 370 -9.63 15.77 22.26
C ASP A 370 -9.77 16.73 21.07
N SER A 371 -11.01 16.96 20.63
CA SER A 371 -11.34 17.85 19.53
C SER A 371 -10.81 19.27 19.71
N GLU A 372 -10.91 19.85 20.91
CA GLU A 372 -10.49 21.23 21.15
C GLU A 372 -8.97 21.34 21.10
N TRP A 373 -8.28 20.41 21.77
CA TRP A 373 -6.82 20.38 21.75
C TRP A 373 -6.28 20.19 20.33
N PHE A 374 -6.81 19.20 19.60
CA PHE A 374 -6.30 18.86 18.28
C PHE A 374 -6.61 19.92 17.22
N GLU A 375 -7.80 20.53 17.26
CA GLU A 375 -8.15 21.66 16.40
C GLU A 375 -7.24 22.87 16.65
N ASN A 376 -6.93 23.17 17.92
CA ASN A 376 -6.00 24.23 18.30
C ASN A 376 -4.57 23.92 17.85
N PHE A 377 -4.12 22.67 18.00
CA PHE A 377 -2.82 22.21 17.52
C PHE A 377 -2.66 22.45 16.01
N LEU A 378 -3.63 22.01 15.20
CA LEU A 378 -3.58 22.21 13.75
C LEU A 378 -3.66 23.69 13.38
N SER A 379 -4.60 24.43 13.96
CA SER A 379 -4.82 25.85 13.65
C SER A 379 -3.58 26.69 13.94
N ARG A 380 -2.93 26.47 15.09
CA ARG A 380 -1.67 27.12 15.46
C ARG A 380 -0.56 26.74 14.49
N SER A 381 -0.43 25.46 14.18
CA SER A 381 0.62 24.94 13.28
C SER A 381 0.50 25.56 11.88
N ILE A 382 -0.72 25.62 11.33
CA ILE A 382 -1.02 26.25 10.04
C ILE A 382 -0.71 27.75 10.08
N HIS A 383 -1.14 28.45 11.14
CA HIS A 383 -0.86 29.88 11.29
C HIS A 383 0.64 30.16 11.31
N MET A 384 1.38 29.43 12.14
CA MET A 384 2.83 29.54 12.28
C MET A 384 3.55 29.31 10.94
N TYR A 385 3.16 28.26 10.20
CA TYR A 385 3.71 27.97 8.88
C TYR A 385 3.46 29.12 7.89
N ARG A 386 2.23 29.65 7.83
CA ARG A 386 1.85 30.76 6.95
C ARG A 386 2.53 32.09 7.27
N GLN A 387 2.92 32.31 8.52
CA GLN A 387 3.70 33.49 8.90
C GLN A 387 5.19 33.34 8.53
N GLY A 388 5.61 32.21 7.96
CA GLY A 388 7.00 31.96 7.59
C GLY A 388 7.93 31.80 8.79
N GLU A 389 7.38 31.39 9.94
CA GLU A 389 8.22 31.12 11.11
C GLU A 389 9.13 29.91 10.86
N SER A 390 10.29 29.91 11.53
CA SER A 390 11.24 28.81 11.43
C SER A 390 10.63 27.51 11.94
N LEU A 391 10.62 26.47 11.10
CA LEU A 391 10.17 25.13 11.48
C LEU A 391 10.89 24.58 12.71
N GLY A 392 12.13 24.99 13.03
CA GLY A 392 12.79 24.60 14.28
C GLY A 392 12.06 25.02 15.58
N LYS A 393 11.00 25.83 15.50
CA LYS A 393 10.10 26.20 16.60
C LYS A 393 8.70 25.58 16.48
N PHE A 394 8.53 24.60 15.59
CA PHE A 394 7.22 24.03 15.27
C PHE A 394 6.54 23.38 16.48
N TYR A 395 7.30 22.64 17.28
CA TYR A 395 6.75 21.98 18.46
C TYR A 395 6.68 22.94 19.64
N TYR A 396 5.46 23.06 20.17
CA TYR A 396 5.15 23.68 21.45
C TYR A 396 4.91 22.58 22.49
N PRO A 397 4.99 22.90 23.79
CA PRO A 397 4.58 21.96 24.83
C PRO A 397 3.17 21.42 24.56
N ILE A 398 2.99 20.12 24.74
CA ILE A 398 1.72 19.42 24.58
C ILE A 398 0.72 19.93 25.63
N ASP A 399 1.18 20.12 26.86
CA ASP A 399 0.45 20.69 27.97
C ASP A 399 1.26 21.82 28.64
N ASP A 400 0.57 22.73 29.33
CA ASP A 400 1.19 23.80 30.11
C ASP A 400 1.86 23.30 31.39
N ASP A 401 1.43 22.14 31.92
CA ASP A 401 2.07 21.50 33.07
C ASP A 401 3.32 20.73 32.65
N LYS A 402 4.47 21.36 32.91
CA LYS A 402 5.82 20.84 32.68
C LYS A 402 6.05 19.43 33.23
N THR A 403 5.37 19.01 34.30
CA THR A 403 5.57 17.70 34.92
C THR A 403 4.37 16.76 34.77
N GLY A 404 3.18 17.32 34.59
CA GLY A 404 1.91 16.59 34.51
C GLY A 404 1.89 15.56 33.37
N ILE A 405 2.36 15.94 32.17
CA ILE A 405 2.42 15.02 31.03
C ILE A 405 3.36 13.83 31.30
N VAL A 406 4.53 14.06 31.94
CA VAL A 406 5.47 12.99 32.30
C VAL A 406 4.86 12.09 33.38
N GLN A 407 4.09 12.67 34.30
CA GLN A 407 3.34 11.90 35.30
C GLN A 407 2.24 11.05 34.65
N GLU A 408 1.54 11.55 33.62
CA GLU A 408 0.56 10.77 32.84
C GLU A 408 1.23 9.53 32.23
N TYR A 409 2.40 9.68 31.60
CA TYR A 409 3.17 8.54 31.08
C TYR A 409 3.51 7.50 32.15
N ILE A 410 3.82 7.95 33.37
CA ILE A 410 4.14 7.08 34.50
C ILE A 410 2.90 6.32 34.97
N ASP A 411 1.79 7.03 35.16
CA ASP A 411 0.57 6.49 35.77
C ASP A 411 -0.19 5.55 34.82
N THR A 412 0.05 5.68 33.52
CA THR A 412 -0.60 4.89 32.47
C THR A 412 0.22 3.70 31.99
N LEU A 413 1.37 3.41 32.60
CA LEU A 413 2.17 2.22 32.27
C LEU A 413 1.37 0.93 32.52
N ASP A 414 1.11 0.20 31.43
CA ASP A 414 0.33 -1.04 31.48
C ASP A 414 1.11 -2.15 32.17
N GLN A 415 0.59 -2.61 33.31
CA GLN A 415 1.18 -3.68 34.11
C GLN A 415 0.87 -5.09 33.55
N SER A 416 -0.02 -5.20 32.55
CA SER A 416 -0.46 -6.45 31.91
C SER A 416 0.51 -6.95 30.83
N ILE A 417 1.82 -6.81 31.09
CA ILE A 417 2.90 -7.35 30.27
C ILE A 417 3.52 -8.61 30.93
N PRO A 418 4.16 -9.52 30.17
CA PRO A 418 4.37 -9.46 28.72
C PRO A 418 3.12 -9.82 27.92
N GLU A 419 2.90 -9.09 26.83
CA GLU A 419 1.86 -9.43 25.86
C GLU A 419 2.34 -10.58 24.98
N ARG A 420 1.59 -11.70 24.99
CA ARG A 420 1.83 -12.78 24.04
C ARG A 420 1.27 -12.39 22.68
N THR A 421 1.97 -12.73 21.60
CA THR A 421 1.44 -12.50 20.24
C THR A 421 0.07 -13.16 20.11
N THR A 422 -0.92 -12.41 19.66
CA THR A 422 -2.29 -12.89 19.37
C THR A 422 -2.38 -13.68 18.06
N ALA A 423 -1.27 -14.22 17.56
CA ALA A 423 -1.35 -15.47 16.80
C ALA A 423 -1.91 -16.50 17.80
N LEU A 424 -3.25 -16.58 17.86
CA LEU A 424 -4.01 -17.30 18.88
C LEU A 424 -3.37 -18.66 19.13
N SER A 425 -2.54 -18.75 20.17
CA SER A 425 -2.10 -20.04 20.63
C SER A 425 -3.36 -20.78 21.07
N TYR A 426 -3.46 -22.05 20.69
CA TYR A 426 -4.56 -22.95 21.04
C TYR A 426 -4.96 -22.84 22.53
N ASP A 427 -3.97 -22.64 23.42
CA ASP A 427 -4.16 -22.46 24.86
C ASP A 427 -4.84 -21.13 25.26
N THR A 428 -4.68 -20.08 24.48
CA THR A 428 -5.34 -18.78 24.72
C THR A 428 -6.78 -18.81 24.27
N LEU A 429 -7.08 -19.52 23.17
CA LEU A 429 -8.45 -19.84 22.76
C LEU A 429 -9.19 -20.68 23.83
N LEU A 430 -8.50 -21.65 24.44
CA LEU A 430 -8.99 -22.45 25.56
C LEU A 430 -9.31 -21.63 26.81
N LYS A 431 -8.52 -20.59 27.13
CA LYS A 431 -8.76 -19.75 28.32
C LYS A 431 -9.86 -18.72 28.11
N ILE A 432 -9.99 -18.20 26.90
CA ILE A 432 -11.07 -17.26 26.54
C ILE A 432 -12.41 -18.01 26.43
N SER A 433 -12.41 -19.27 25.98
CA SER A 433 -13.63 -20.10 25.95
C SER A 433 -14.14 -20.53 27.33
N GLN A 434 -13.26 -20.58 28.34
CA GLN A 434 -13.61 -20.99 29.72
C GLN A 434 -14.23 -19.88 30.59
N ASN A 435 -14.11 -18.60 30.19
CA ASN A 435 -14.46 -17.46 31.06
C ASN A 435 -15.75 -16.71 30.68
N ASN A 436 -16.48 -17.17 29.65
CA ASN A 436 -17.75 -16.57 29.24
C ASN A 436 -18.90 -17.57 29.33
N THR A 437 -19.57 -17.65 30.48
CA THR A 437 -21.05 -17.78 30.58
C THR A 437 -21.47 -17.70 32.06
N ASN A 438 -21.84 -16.50 32.51
CA ASN A 438 -22.49 -16.33 33.83
C ASN A 438 -24.04 -16.39 33.72
N THR A 439 -24.55 -17.05 32.68
CA THR A 439 -25.99 -17.27 32.44
C THR A 439 -26.22 -18.76 32.28
N MET A 440 -27.05 -19.35 33.15
CA MET A 440 -27.43 -20.77 33.06
C MET A 440 -28.07 -21.06 31.69
N PRO A 441 -27.70 -22.15 31.00
CA PRO A 441 -28.31 -22.52 29.73
C PRO A 441 -29.79 -22.92 29.91
N PHE A 442 -30.62 -22.55 28.94
CA PHE A 442 -32.04 -22.92 28.89
C PHE A 442 -32.48 -23.22 27.45
N LEU A 443 -33.41 -24.17 27.32
CA LEU A 443 -34.14 -24.51 26.10
C LEU A 443 -35.40 -23.64 26.05
N GLU A 444 -35.73 -23.12 24.88
CA GLU A 444 -37.00 -22.41 24.65
C GLU A 444 -37.84 -23.11 23.59
N CYS A 445 -39.14 -23.19 23.83
CA CYS A 445 -40.12 -23.72 22.88
C CYS A 445 -41.18 -22.64 22.66
N TYR A 446 -41.16 -22.03 21.48
CA TYR A 446 -42.09 -20.99 21.08
C TYR A 446 -43.27 -21.60 20.32
N LEU A 447 -44.48 -21.21 20.71
CA LEU A 447 -45.73 -21.67 20.12
C LEU A 447 -46.37 -20.53 19.33
N ASP A 448 -46.58 -20.70 18.02
CA ASP A 448 -47.31 -19.72 17.21
C ASP A 448 -48.80 -20.06 17.17
N LYS A 449 -49.67 -19.12 17.57
CA LYS A 449 -51.14 -19.24 17.52
C LYS A 449 -51.77 -18.49 16.35
N GLY A 450 -50.98 -18.14 15.32
CA GLY A 450 -51.40 -17.43 14.12
C GLY A 450 -51.00 -15.95 14.09
N THR A 451 -50.16 -15.49 15.02
CA THR A 451 -49.69 -14.10 15.11
C THR A 451 -48.16 -13.97 15.06
N GLY A 452 -47.44 -15.07 14.83
CA GLY A 452 -45.98 -15.15 14.92
C GLY A 452 -45.51 -15.57 16.32
N PHE A 453 -44.21 -15.88 16.43
CA PHE A 453 -43.57 -16.25 17.70
C PHE A 453 -43.45 -15.05 18.63
N THR A 454 -43.93 -15.19 19.87
CA THR A 454 -43.84 -14.14 20.90
C THR A 454 -43.29 -14.70 22.21
N GLU A 455 -42.72 -13.82 23.03
CA GLU A 455 -42.22 -14.17 24.37
C GLU A 455 -43.33 -14.63 25.34
N GLU A 456 -44.57 -14.19 25.13
CA GLU A 456 -45.72 -14.57 25.97
C GLU A 456 -46.11 -16.04 25.76
N ASP A 457 -45.87 -16.58 24.56
CA ASP A 457 -46.16 -17.96 24.16
C ASP A 457 -44.89 -18.82 24.07
N CYS A 458 -43.95 -18.59 25.00
CA CYS A 458 -42.69 -19.33 25.12
C CYS A 458 -42.64 -20.18 26.40
N ILE A 459 -42.29 -21.46 26.24
CA ILE A 459 -42.02 -22.38 27.34
C ILE A 459 -40.51 -22.49 27.52
N ARG A 460 -40.02 -22.04 28.68
CA ARG A 460 -38.59 -22.07 29.04
C ARG A 460 -38.26 -23.22 29.98
N ILE A 461 -37.27 -24.03 29.63
CA ILE A 461 -36.80 -25.17 30.43
C ILE A 461 -35.32 -25.02 30.72
N LYS A 462 -34.92 -25.14 32.00
CA LYS A 462 -33.51 -25.09 32.38
C LYS A 462 -32.78 -26.36 31.97
N ILE A 463 -31.59 -26.21 31.40
CA ILE A 463 -30.74 -27.30 30.94
C ILE A 463 -29.77 -27.73 32.05
N GLN A 464 -29.63 -29.03 32.27
CA GLN A 464 -28.59 -29.64 33.11
C GLN A 464 -27.97 -30.84 32.42
N GLY A 465 -26.69 -30.74 32.04
CA GLY A 465 -25.96 -31.80 31.32
C GLY A 465 -26.03 -31.65 29.79
N ASN A 466 -25.36 -32.58 29.08
CA ASN A 466 -25.22 -32.52 27.62
C ASN A 466 -26.29 -33.35 26.89
N VAL A 467 -26.65 -34.53 27.40
CA VAL A 467 -27.69 -35.39 26.81
C VAL A 467 -28.97 -35.23 27.62
N MET A 468 -30.07 -34.86 26.97
CA MET A 468 -31.29 -34.45 27.63
C MET A 468 -32.52 -35.01 26.93
N HIS A 469 -33.45 -35.52 27.73
CA HIS A 469 -34.80 -35.88 27.32
C HIS A 469 -35.77 -34.87 27.93
N PHE A 470 -36.46 -34.11 27.08
CA PHE A 470 -37.44 -33.12 27.50
C PHE A 470 -38.86 -33.58 27.19
N GLU A 471 -39.75 -33.45 28.18
CA GLU A 471 -41.19 -33.47 27.98
C GLU A 471 -41.72 -32.05 28.19
N ILE A 472 -42.10 -31.38 27.11
CA ILE A 472 -42.58 -29.99 27.11
C ILE A 472 -44.12 -30.02 27.10
N PRO A 473 -44.80 -29.67 28.21
CA PRO A 473 -46.26 -29.67 28.26
C PRO A 473 -46.80 -28.49 27.44
N ILE A 474 -47.61 -28.77 26.43
CA ILE A 474 -48.22 -27.74 25.57
C ILE A 474 -49.66 -27.50 25.99
N ASP A 475 -50.43 -28.57 26.20
CA ASP A 475 -51.85 -28.57 26.62
C ASP A 475 -52.69 -27.48 25.94
N ASN A 476 -52.65 -27.43 24.60
CA ASN A 476 -53.28 -26.36 23.82
C ASN A 476 -53.82 -26.85 22.47
N LYS A 477 -54.72 -26.05 21.86
CA LYS A 477 -55.28 -26.25 20.52
C LYS A 477 -55.06 -24.99 19.67
N GLY A 478 -54.97 -25.15 18.35
CA GLY A 478 -54.82 -24.00 17.43
C GLY A 478 -53.38 -23.50 17.33
N ILE A 479 -52.41 -24.39 17.53
CA ILE A 479 -50.99 -24.09 17.30
C ILE A 479 -50.71 -24.22 15.80
N SER A 480 -50.21 -23.14 15.20
CA SER A 480 -49.88 -23.01 13.77
C SER A 480 -48.42 -23.38 13.45
N ALA A 481 -47.50 -23.19 14.39
CA ALA A 481 -46.10 -23.61 14.26
C ALA A 481 -45.42 -23.75 15.62
N ILE A 482 -44.33 -24.51 15.66
CA ILE A 482 -43.43 -24.60 16.83
C ILE A 482 -41.99 -24.31 16.40
N ARG A 483 -41.32 -23.45 17.16
CA ARG A 483 -39.88 -23.20 17.07
C ARG A 483 -39.19 -23.64 18.36
N LEU A 484 -38.11 -24.37 18.23
CA LEU A 484 -37.23 -24.77 19.32
C LEU A 484 -35.93 -23.98 19.25
N ASP A 485 -35.57 -23.36 20.37
CA ASP A 485 -34.28 -22.70 20.52
C ASP A 485 -33.48 -23.59 21.48
N PRO A 486 -32.64 -24.51 20.96
CA PRO A 486 -32.06 -25.60 21.74
C PRO A 486 -31.23 -25.13 22.94
N VAL A 487 -30.70 -23.90 22.86
CA VAL A 487 -29.96 -23.20 23.93
C VAL A 487 -29.73 -21.74 23.54
N ASN A 488 -29.45 -20.87 24.51
CA ASN A 488 -29.09 -19.46 24.32
C ASN A 488 -27.58 -19.20 24.07
N SER A 489 -26.88 -20.10 23.36
CA SER A 489 -25.42 -19.97 23.12
C SER A 489 -24.95 -20.74 21.88
N LYS A 490 -23.72 -20.45 21.43
CA LYS A 490 -23.06 -21.18 20.34
C LYS A 490 -22.79 -22.64 20.72
N GLY A 491 -23.12 -23.59 19.85
CA GLY A 491 -22.87 -25.00 20.11
C GLY A 491 -23.25 -25.94 18.99
N ILE A 492 -23.12 -27.22 19.29
CA ILE A 492 -23.52 -28.34 18.46
C ILE A 492 -24.74 -28.97 19.12
N ALA A 493 -25.85 -29.06 18.38
CA ALA A 493 -27.04 -29.77 18.81
C ALA A 493 -27.24 -31.01 17.94
N THR A 494 -27.18 -32.21 18.51
CA THR A 494 -27.56 -33.46 17.85
C THR A 494 -28.94 -33.87 18.34
N ILE A 495 -29.92 -33.86 17.43
CA ILE A 495 -31.29 -34.22 17.75
C ILE A 495 -31.53 -35.65 17.32
N SER A 496 -31.72 -36.52 18.30
CA SER A 496 -31.95 -37.95 18.04
C SER A 496 -33.40 -38.18 17.65
N LYS A 497 -34.33 -37.47 18.29
CA LYS A 497 -35.76 -37.64 18.11
C LYS A 497 -36.55 -36.42 18.55
N ILE A 498 -37.57 -36.07 17.78
CA ILE A 498 -38.62 -35.12 18.15
C ILE A 498 -39.96 -35.83 17.96
N SER A 499 -40.85 -35.79 18.93
CA SER A 499 -42.16 -36.42 18.80
C SER A 499 -43.22 -35.60 19.51
N ILE A 500 -44.45 -35.65 19.00
CA ILE A 500 -45.57 -34.91 19.52
C ILE A 500 -46.67 -35.86 19.97
N VAL A 501 -47.25 -35.60 21.14
CA VAL A 501 -48.39 -36.33 21.67
C VAL A 501 -49.64 -35.49 21.46
N THR A 502 -50.56 -36.00 20.64
CA THR A 502 -51.85 -35.37 20.36
C THR A 502 -53.00 -36.20 20.94
N GLU A 503 -54.23 -35.72 20.81
CA GLU A 503 -55.43 -36.51 21.12
C GLU A 503 -55.55 -37.81 20.31
N ASP A 504 -54.93 -37.88 19.12
CA ASP A 504 -54.97 -39.05 18.23
C ASP A 504 -53.86 -40.08 18.47
N GLY A 505 -52.81 -39.71 19.22
CA GLY A 505 -51.64 -40.56 19.44
C GLY A 505 -50.31 -39.82 19.40
N LEU A 506 -49.23 -40.59 19.26
CA LEU A 506 -47.85 -40.10 19.19
C LEU A 506 -47.36 -40.11 17.73
N ASP A 507 -46.88 -38.97 17.25
CA ASP A 507 -46.25 -38.82 15.94
C ASP A 507 -44.80 -38.34 16.07
N GLU A 508 -43.93 -38.70 15.13
CA GLU A 508 -42.56 -38.17 15.04
C GLU A 508 -42.54 -36.93 14.14
N LEU A 509 -41.73 -35.93 14.50
CA LEU A 509 -41.58 -34.67 13.76
C LEU A 509 -40.18 -34.55 13.17
N ASP A 510 -40.10 -33.87 12.02
CA ASP A 510 -38.85 -33.42 11.41
C ASP A 510 -38.65 -31.91 11.57
N ILE A 511 -37.43 -31.44 11.27
CA ILE A 511 -37.04 -30.03 11.32
C ILE A 511 -37.19 -29.46 9.91
N LEU A 512 -38.03 -28.44 9.78
CA LEU A 512 -38.31 -27.75 8.53
C LEU A 512 -37.18 -26.77 8.16
N GLU A 513 -36.71 -25.98 9.14
CA GLU A 513 -35.69 -24.95 8.92
C GLU A 513 -34.82 -24.78 10.17
N ALA A 514 -33.55 -24.39 9.98
CA ALA A 514 -32.61 -24.10 11.06
C ALA A 514 -31.67 -22.96 10.67
N ASN A 515 -31.31 -22.10 11.62
CA ASN A 515 -30.30 -21.06 11.41
C ASN A 515 -28.86 -21.53 11.73
N ALA A 516 -28.61 -22.82 11.58
CA ALA A 516 -27.28 -23.42 11.75
C ALA A 516 -26.40 -23.12 10.53
N GLU A 517 -25.14 -22.77 10.77
CA GLU A 517 -24.15 -22.53 9.72
C GLU A 517 -23.74 -23.83 9.02
N TYR A 518 -23.88 -24.97 9.69
CA TYR A 518 -23.65 -26.29 9.11
C TYR A 518 -24.61 -27.34 9.70
N ILE A 519 -25.09 -28.26 8.85
CA ILE A 519 -26.05 -29.31 9.22
C ILE A 519 -25.60 -30.64 8.62
N ARG A 520 -25.54 -31.68 9.45
CA ARG A 520 -25.21 -33.06 9.02
C ARG A 520 -25.90 -34.09 9.91
N ASP A 521 -26.63 -35.05 9.34
CA ASP A 521 -27.19 -36.21 10.06
C ASP A 521 -27.92 -35.84 11.38
N ARG A 522 -28.84 -34.87 11.32
CA ARG A 522 -29.56 -34.25 12.47
C ARG A 522 -28.66 -33.60 13.53
N THR A 523 -27.42 -33.26 13.17
CA THR A 523 -26.48 -32.45 13.95
C THR A 523 -26.38 -31.05 13.36
N PHE A 524 -26.62 -30.05 14.21
CA PHE A 524 -26.71 -28.64 13.85
C PHE A 524 -25.57 -27.88 14.53
N TYR A 525 -24.80 -27.12 13.74
CA TYR A 525 -23.66 -26.35 14.21
C TYR A 525 -24.02 -24.87 14.20
N PHE A 526 -24.12 -24.28 15.40
CA PHE A 526 -24.47 -22.89 15.60
C PHE A 526 -23.26 -22.07 16.04
N LEU A 527 -22.81 -21.16 15.18
CA LEU A 527 -21.74 -20.18 15.43
C LEU A 527 -22.30 -18.83 15.90
N ASN A 528 -23.62 -18.69 15.89
CA ASN A 528 -24.35 -17.56 16.45
C ASN A 528 -24.88 -17.87 17.87
N ASN A 529 -25.26 -16.82 18.61
CA ASN A 529 -25.70 -16.93 20.01
C ASN A 529 -27.21 -17.21 20.15
N ASP A 530 -27.93 -17.39 19.04
CA ASP A 530 -29.38 -17.55 19.02
C ASP A 530 -29.81 -18.73 18.12
N PRO A 531 -29.43 -19.98 18.47
CA PRO A 531 -29.88 -21.18 17.76
C PRO A 531 -31.40 -21.28 17.66
N GLN A 532 -31.92 -21.49 16.44
CA GLN A 532 -33.35 -21.64 16.16
C GLN A 532 -33.60 -22.83 15.23
N LEU A 533 -34.61 -23.64 15.56
CA LEU A 533 -35.06 -24.79 14.80
C LEU A 533 -36.59 -24.72 14.62
N LEU A 534 -37.05 -24.60 13.39
CA LEU A 534 -38.48 -24.62 13.06
C LEU A 534 -38.91 -26.06 12.77
N LEU A 535 -39.98 -26.53 13.41
CA LEU A 535 -40.50 -27.89 13.20
C LEU A 535 -41.43 -27.97 11.99
N GLU A 536 -41.41 -29.10 11.28
CA GLU A 536 -42.44 -29.40 10.29
C GLU A 536 -43.79 -29.63 11.00
N TRP A 537 -44.83 -28.90 10.57
CA TRP A 537 -46.06 -28.77 11.33
C TRP A 537 -47.31 -29.00 10.49
N ASN A 538 -48.15 -29.95 10.90
CA ASN A 538 -49.43 -30.30 10.25
C ASN A 538 -50.57 -30.54 11.25
N TYR A 539 -50.55 -29.84 12.40
CA TYR A 539 -51.39 -30.16 13.57
C TYR A 539 -52.34 -29.03 14.01
N GLU A 540 -52.61 -28.05 13.14
CA GLU A 540 -53.35 -26.82 13.47
C GLU A 540 -54.71 -27.08 14.16
N ASP A 541 -55.43 -28.11 13.72
CA ASP A 541 -56.77 -28.44 14.24
C ASP A 541 -56.77 -29.45 15.40
N LYS A 542 -55.61 -29.90 15.86
CA LYS A 542 -55.48 -30.95 16.90
C LYS A 542 -55.23 -30.38 18.28
N TYR A 543 -55.73 -31.07 19.31
CA TYR A 543 -55.28 -30.83 20.68
C TYR A 543 -53.91 -31.46 20.91
N ILE A 544 -52.95 -30.65 21.36
CA ILE A 544 -51.56 -31.05 21.63
C ILE A 544 -51.35 -31.18 23.14
N GLN A 545 -50.98 -32.37 23.60
CA GLN A 545 -50.68 -32.63 25.00
C GLN A 545 -49.25 -32.17 25.34
N LYS A 546 -48.25 -32.74 24.64
CA LYS A 546 -46.83 -32.46 24.91
C LYS A 546 -45.93 -32.69 23.69
N LEU A 547 -44.78 -32.05 23.69
CA LEU A 547 -43.66 -32.32 22.78
C LEU A 547 -42.57 -33.07 23.54
N MET A 548 -42.01 -34.11 22.93
CA MET A 548 -40.88 -34.88 23.44
C MET A 548 -39.66 -34.62 22.57
N LEU A 549 -38.53 -34.27 23.20
CA LEU A 549 -37.28 -33.93 22.52
C LEU A 549 -36.11 -34.70 23.14
N ASP A 550 -35.43 -35.50 22.31
CA ASP A 550 -34.15 -36.12 22.62
C ASP A 550 -33.04 -35.32 21.93
N ILE A 551 -32.30 -34.55 22.72
CA ILE A 551 -31.24 -33.66 22.25
C ILE A 551 -29.96 -33.86 23.03
N GLU A 552 -28.85 -33.95 22.30
CA GLU A 552 -27.51 -33.78 22.84
C GLU A 552 -27.00 -32.40 22.44
N TYR A 553 -26.73 -31.54 23.42
CA TYR A 553 -26.15 -30.23 23.19
C TYR A 553 -24.72 -30.15 23.75
N ARG A 554 -23.80 -29.61 22.94
CA ARG A 554 -22.41 -29.35 23.31
C ARG A 554 -22.07 -27.90 22.99
N ALA A 555 -21.83 -27.07 24.02
CA ALA A 555 -21.40 -25.70 23.82
C ALA A 555 -20.04 -25.64 23.08
N ILE A 556 -19.81 -24.63 22.24
CA ILE A 556 -18.53 -24.47 21.51
C ILE A 556 -17.33 -24.29 22.46
N GLY A 557 -17.56 -23.90 23.71
CA GLY A 557 -16.53 -23.89 24.76
C GLY A 557 -16.11 -25.27 25.28
N ALA A 558 -16.81 -26.35 24.87
CA ALA A 558 -16.62 -27.73 25.32
C ALA A 558 -16.63 -28.72 24.14
N ILE A 559 -16.13 -28.33 22.97
CA ILE A 559 -15.99 -29.26 21.83
C ILE A 559 -14.95 -30.33 22.19
N ASP A 560 -15.36 -31.58 22.04
CA ASP A 560 -14.49 -32.75 22.06
C ASP A 560 -13.42 -32.63 20.96
N PRO A 561 -12.11 -32.66 21.30
CA PRO A 561 -11.03 -32.53 20.33
C PRO A 561 -11.17 -33.44 19.10
N GLU A 562 -11.80 -34.61 19.23
CA GLU A 562 -12.01 -35.54 18.11
C GLU A 562 -12.97 -34.98 17.04
N VAL A 563 -14.05 -34.30 17.44
CA VAL A 563 -15.03 -33.72 16.50
C VAL A 563 -14.42 -32.53 15.75
N PHE A 564 -13.62 -31.71 16.44
CA PHE A 564 -12.89 -30.63 15.79
C PHE A 564 -11.80 -31.15 14.84
N LEU A 565 -11.14 -32.25 15.20
CA LEU A 565 -10.15 -32.91 14.33
C LEU A 565 -10.80 -33.48 13.07
N ASP A 566 -12.02 -34.02 13.14
CA ASP A 566 -12.72 -34.52 11.96
C ASP A 566 -13.14 -33.38 11.02
N ILE A 567 -13.61 -32.26 11.56
CA ILE A 567 -13.87 -31.04 10.77
C ILE A 567 -12.57 -30.53 10.12
N ILE A 568 -11.47 -30.45 10.87
CA ILE A 568 -10.17 -30.02 10.34
C ILE A 568 -9.66 -30.98 9.26
N LYS A 569 -9.78 -32.30 9.44
CA LYS A 569 -9.38 -33.29 8.44
C LYS A 569 -10.19 -33.12 7.16
N GLU A 570 -11.49 -32.87 7.27
CA GLU A 570 -12.37 -32.68 6.12
C GLU A 570 -12.06 -31.37 5.39
N PHE A 571 -11.84 -30.26 6.11
CA PHE A 571 -11.35 -29.01 5.53
C PHE A 571 -9.96 -29.18 4.89
N SER A 572 -9.07 -29.94 5.51
CA SER A 572 -7.74 -30.23 4.96
C SER A 572 -7.84 -31.06 3.67
N GLN A 573 -8.80 -31.99 3.60
CA GLN A 573 -9.06 -32.77 2.39
C GLN A 573 -9.63 -31.88 1.28
N GLN A 574 -10.61 -31.03 1.57
CA GLN A 574 -11.15 -30.06 0.61
C GLN A 574 -10.07 -29.10 0.10
N LEU A 575 -9.20 -28.61 0.99
CA LEU A 575 -8.07 -27.76 0.61
C LEU A 575 -7.07 -28.50 -0.29
N ASN A 576 -6.81 -29.78 -0.02
CA ASN A 576 -5.97 -30.61 -0.88
C ASN A 576 -6.60 -30.83 -2.26
N ASP A 577 -7.91 -31.08 -2.33
CA ASP A 577 -8.63 -31.27 -3.59
C ASP A 577 -8.64 -29.96 -4.42
N ILE A 578 -8.85 -28.81 -3.76
CA ILE A 578 -8.73 -27.48 -4.39
C ILE A 578 -7.29 -27.23 -4.87
N SER A 579 -6.29 -27.59 -4.07
CA SER A 579 -4.88 -27.46 -4.45
C SER A 579 -4.53 -28.30 -5.68
N GLN A 580 -5.02 -29.54 -5.75
CA GLN A 580 -4.84 -30.40 -6.93
C GLN A 580 -5.54 -29.84 -8.17
N GLN A 581 -6.76 -29.32 -8.02
CA GLN A 581 -7.47 -28.64 -9.12
C GLN A 581 -6.70 -27.42 -9.60
N TYR A 582 -6.14 -26.63 -8.69
CA TYR A 582 -5.35 -25.46 -9.00
C TYR A 582 -4.04 -25.83 -9.73
N GLN A 583 -3.34 -26.87 -9.30
CA GLN A 583 -2.17 -27.40 -10.01
C GLN A 583 -2.52 -27.87 -11.42
N HIS A 584 -3.66 -28.55 -11.60
CA HIS A 584 -4.13 -28.96 -12.92
C HIS A 584 -4.42 -27.75 -13.81
N TYR A 585 -5.06 -26.71 -13.27
CA TYR A 585 -5.33 -25.47 -13.99
C TYR A 585 -4.05 -24.73 -14.38
N GLN A 586 -3.05 -24.68 -13.50
CA GLN A 586 -1.74 -24.10 -13.79
C GLN A 586 -1.03 -24.85 -14.93
N GLN A 587 -1.10 -26.18 -14.93
CA GLN A 587 -0.51 -26.98 -16.00
C GLN A 587 -1.20 -26.72 -17.35
N GLN A 588 -2.53 -26.67 -17.39
CA GLN A 588 -3.28 -26.33 -18.61
C GLN A 588 -2.92 -24.93 -19.12
N THR A 589 -2.85 -23.95 -18.22
CA THR A 589 -2.48 -22.57 -18.59
C THR A 589 -1.05 -22.51 -19.13
N GLN A 590 -0.12 -23.28 -18.56
CA GLN A 590 1.25 -23.33 -19.05
C GLN A 590 1.33 -23.96 -20.45
N GLU A 591 0.56 -25.02 -20.70
CA GLU A 591 0.46 -25.64 -22.03
C GLU A 591 -0.11 -24.66 -23.08
N GLU A 592 -1.10 -23.83 -22.70
CA GLU A 592 -1.63 -22.77 -23.57
C GLU A 592 -0.60 -21.66 -23.85
N ILE A 593 0.15 -21.23 -22.83
CA ILE A 593 1.23 -20.25 -22.97
C ILE A 593 2.31 -20.78 -23.92
N ASP A 594 2.71 -22.04 -23.78
CA ASP A 594 3.72 -22.67 -24.63
C ASP A 594 3.23 -22.77 -26.09
N ALA A 595 1.95 -23.10 -26.31
CA ALA A 595 1.34 -23.10 -27.63
C ALA A 595 1.29 -21.70 -28.26
N LEU A 596 0.92 -20.66 -27.50
CA LEU A 596 0.92 -19.27 -27.96
C LEU A 596 2.32 -18.77 -28.28
N ASN A 597 3.32 -19.12 -27.47
CA ASN A 597 4.72 -18.77 -27.72
C ASN A 597 5.24 -19.44 -29.00
N HIS A 598 4.82 -20.68 -29.28
CA HIS A 598 5.16 -21.34 -30.53
C HIS A 598 4.57 -20.60 -31.74
N GLN A 599 3.27 -20.25 -31.70
CA GLN A 599 2.63 -19.46 -32.76
C GLN A 599 3.28 -18.08 -32.95
N LEU A 600 3.66 -17.42 -31.85
CA LEU A 600 4.35 -16.15 -31.90
C LEU A 600 5.72 -16.26 -32.61
N SER A 601 6.45 -17.35 -32.35
CA SER A 601 7.72 -17.63 -33.01
C SER A 601 7.54 -17.84 -34.52
N GLU A 602 6.51 -18.58 -34.95
CA GLU A 602 6.20 -18.78 -36.38
C GLU A 602 5.88 -17.45 -37.07
N HIS A 603 5.05 -16.61 -36.46
CA HIS A 603 4.73 -15.28 -37.00
C HIS A 603 5.93 -14.33 -37.02
N GLN A 604 6.85 -14.43 -36.07
CA GLN A 604 8.09 -13.66 -36.09
C GLN A 604 9.00 -14.07 -37.26
N GLU A 605 9.06 -15.36 -37.60
CA GLU A 605 9.80 -15.87 -38.76
C GLU A 605 9.18 -15.39 -40.08
N GLU A 606 7.85 -15.47 -40.21
CA GLU A 606 7.10 -14.92 -41.36
C GLU A 606 7.33 -13.42 -41.53
N ASN A 607 7.26 -12.65 -40.44
CA ASN A 607 7.55 -11.22 -40.46
C ASN A 607 9.01 -10.94 -40.86
N GLY A 608 9.96 -11.76 -40.42
CA GLY A 608 11.34 -11.71 -40.87
C GLY A 608 11.47 -11.86 -42.39
N HIS A 609 10.74 -12.81 -42.99
CA HIS A 609 10.67 -12.97 -44.45
C HIS A 609 10.03 -11.77 -45.15
N HIS A 610 8.97 -11.19 -44.59
CA HIS A 610 8.35 -9.99 -45.13
C HIS A 610 9.30 -8.78 -45.11
N VAL A 611 10.03 -8.57 -44.02
CA VAL A 611 11.03 -7.50 -43.90
C VAL A 611 12.15 -7.68 -44.93
N GLN A 612 12.65 -8.91 -45.13
CA GLN A 612 13.63 -9.19 -46.18
C GLN A 612 13.09 -8.84 -47.58
N LYS A 613 11.85 -9.22 -47.89
CA LYS A 613 11.21 -8.92 -49.17
C LYS A 613 10.99 -7.42 -49.38
N ILE A 614 10.62 -6.68 -48.33
CA ILE A 614 10.51 -5.21 -48.37
C ILE A 614 11.87 -4.59 -48.69
N ASN A 615 12.94 -5.05 -48.06
CA ASN A 615 14.29 -4.56 -48.31
C ASN A 615 14.76 -4.83 -49.75
N GLU A 616 14.45 -6.01 -50.31
CA GLU A 616 14.72 -6.32 -51.72
C GLU A 616 13.95 -5.39 -52.67
N LEU A 617 12.66 -5.15 -52.40
CA LEU A 617 11.84 -4.23 -53.19
C LEU A 617 12.36 -2.78 -53.10
N MET A 618 12.75 -2.33 -51.91
CA MET A 618 13.36 -1.00 -51.73
C MET A 618 14.65 -0.86 -52.54
N LYS A 619 15.49 -1.90 -52.58
CA LYS A 619 16.70 -1.93 -53.42
C LYS A 619 16.35 -1.82 -54.90
N GLN A 620 15.35 -2.58 -55.38
CA GLN A 620 14.91 -2.49 -56.77
C GLN A 620 14.36 -1.09 -57.11
N ILE A 621 13.58 -0.48 -56.23
CA ILE A 621 13.07 0.89 -56.41
C ILE A 621 14.24 1.87 -56.54
N SER A 622 15.26 1.75 -55.68
CA SER A 622 16.46 2.58 -55.76
C SER A 622 17.19 2.42 -57.11
N ASP A 623 17.38 1.19 -57.57
CA ASP A 623 17.99 0.91 -58.88
C ASP A 623 17.17 1.52 -60.04
N TYR A 624 15.83 1.45 -59.97
CA TYR A 624 14.96 2.09 -60.95
C TYR A 624 15.05 3.61 -60.93
N GLN A 625 15.14 4.23 -59.75
CA GLN A 625 15.34 5.68 -59.62
C GLN A 625 16.66 6.13 -60.24
N ILE A 626 17.74 5.38 -60.04
CA ILE A 626 19.06 5.66 -60.66
C ILE A 626 18.96 5.57 -62.20
N LYS A 627 18.31 4.53 -62.73
CA LYS A 627 18.08 4.38 -64.18
C LYS A 627 17.23 5.51 -64.75
N LEU A 628 16.16 5.90 -64.04
CA LEU A 628 15.29 7.00 -64.44
C LEU A 628 16.04 8.33 -64.46
N TYR A 629 16.86 8.59 -63.45
CA TYR A 629 17.70 9.79 -63.39
C TYR A 629 18.67 9.85 -64.58
N SER A 630 19.38 8.75 -64.85
CA SER A 630 20.31 8.65 -65.98
C SER A 630 19.61 8.84 -67.33
N SER A 631 18.40 8.29 -67.48
CA SER A 631 17.58 8.46 -68.68
C SER A 631 17.12 9.90 -68.87
N ASN A 632 16.70 10.56 -67.79
CA ASN A 632 16.30 11.98 -67.81
C ASN A 632 17.48 12.90 -68.16
N GLU A 633 18.68 12.60 -67.65
CA GLU A 633 19.89 13.34 -68.00
C GLU A 633 20.24 13.19 -69.49
N ALA A 634 20.16 11.97 -70.02
CA ALA A 634 20.35 11.70 -71.45
C ALA A 634 19.32 12.44 -72.32
N TYR A 635 18.05 12.44 -71.91
CA TYR A 635 16.99 13.17 -72.60
C TYR A 635 17.22 14.69 -72.58
N ARG A 636 17.64 15.23 -71.43
CA ARG A 636 17.98 16.65 -71.31
C ARG A 636 19.12 17.03 -72.26
N LYS A 637 20.17 16.21 -72.32
CA LYS A 637 21.30 16.43 -73.23
C LYS A 637 20.88 16.38 -74.70
N LEU A 638 20.05 15.42 -75.09
CA LEU A 638 19.51 15.34 -76.44
C LEU A 638 18.69 16.58 -76.81
N ARG A 639 17.89 17.10 -75.86
CA ARG A 639 17.11 18.32 -76.05
C ARG A 639 18.01 19.54 -76.24
N GLU A 640 19.03 19.69 -75.39
CA GLU A 640 20.04 20.76 -75.51
C GLU A 640 20.77 20.68 -76.87
N ASP A 641 21.20 19.49 -77.31
CA ASP A 641 21.84 19.28 -78.62
C ASP A 641 20.89 19.64 -79.79
N THR A 642 19.61 19.29 -79.68
CA THR A 642 18.59 19.59 -80.71
C THR A 642 18.32 21.09 -80.79
N GLU A 643 18.28 21.78 -79.65
CA GLU A 643 18.09 23.23 -79.57
C GLU A 643 19.29 23.98 -80.15
N ILE A 644 20.52 23.54 -79.85
CA ILE A 644 21.75 24.06 -80.45
C ILE A 644 21.77 23.88 -81.97
N GLU A 645 21.40 22.69 -82.48
CA GLU A 645 21.34 22.44 -83.93
C GLU A 645 20.24 23.28 -84.61
N GLY A 646 19.11 23.51 -83.92
CA GLY A 646 18.07 24.44 -84.37
C GLY A 646 18.60 25.86 -84.55
N LEU A 647 19.28 26.40 -83.53
CA LEU A 647 19.91 27.72 -83.58
C LEU A 647 20.98 27.83 -84.68
N ARG A 648 21.74 26.76 -84.93
CA ARG A 648 22.73 26.69 -86.02
C ARG A 648 22.05 26.79 -87.38
N LYS A 649 20.97 26.05 -87.60
CA LYS A 649 20.19 26.08 -88.85
C LYS A 649 19.51 27.42 -89.07
N ASP A 650 18.96 28.04 -88.04
CA ASP A 650 18.37 29.38 -88.14
C ASP A 650 19.42 30.43 -88.54
N SER A 651 20.65 30.31 -88.02
CA SER A 651 21.78 31.16 -88.40
C SER A 651 22.19 30.94 -89.86
N GLU A 652 22.23 29.69 -90.34
CA GLU A 652 22.45 29.37 -91.76
C GLU A 652 21.35 29.94 -92.67
N ILE A 653 20.08 29.82 -92.25
CA ILE A 653 18.94 30.39 -92.99
C ILE A 653 19.06 31.91 -93.09
N GLN A 654 19.41 32.60 -92.00
CA GLN A 654 19.62 34.05 -92.03
C GLN A 654 20.78 34.45 -92.95
N ALA A 655 21.88 33.68 -92.94
CA ALA A 655 23.00 33.91 -93.85
C ALA A 655 22.59 33.76 -95.33
N LEU A 656 21.86 32.69 -95.65
CA LEU A 656 21.32 32.45 -96.99
C LEU A 656 20.30 33.50 -97.43
N GLN A 657 19.44 33.97 -96.52
CA GLN A 657 18.49 35.06 -96.80
C GLN A 657 19.21 36.38 -97.08
N ASN A 658 20.28 36.68 -96.34
CA ASN A 658 21.11 37.86 -96.58
C ASN A 658 21.84 37.77 -97.91
N GLU A 659 22.39 36.61 -98.25
CA GLU A 659 23.03 36.36 -99.55
C GLU A 659 22.02 36.47 -100.70
N LEU A 660 20.83 35.90 -100.54
CA LEU A 660 19.73 36.02 -101.49
C LEU A 660 19.38 37.50 -101.69
N ARG A 661 19.20 38.26 -100.61
CA ARG A 661 18.90 39.70 -100.67
C ARG A 661 19.98 40.49 -101.41
N LEU A 662 21.26 40.22 -101.11
CA LEU A 662 22.40 40.83 -101.82
C LEU A 662 22.39 40.48 -103.31
N THR A 663 22.08 39.22 -103.64
CA THR A 663 22.01 38.74 -105.02
C THR A 663 20.82 39.37 -105.77
N THR A 664 19.66 39.49 -105.12
CA THR A 664 18.48 40.18 -105.64
C THR A 664 18.79 41.65 -105.90
N SER A 665 19.42 42.36 -104.95
CA SER A 665 19.83 43.76 -105.17
C SER A 665 20.84 43.90 -106.32
N ARG A 666 21.81 42.99 -106.46
CA ARG A 666 22.72 42.98 -107.61
C ARG A 666 21.99 42.73 -108.94
N LEU A 667 21.00 41.83 -108.95
CA LEU A 667 20.14 41.58 -110.09
C LEU A 667 19.29 42.80 -110.43
N GLU A 668 18.75 43.50 -109.44
CA GLU A 668 18.03 44.76 -109.62
C GLU A 668 18.94 45.88 -110.14
N GLU A 669 20.17 45.99 -109.64
CA GLU A 669 21.16 46.93 -110.18
C GLU A 669 21.52 46.61 -111.63
N LEU A 670 21.73 45.34 -111.96
CA LEU A 670 21.95 44.88 -113.34
C LEU A 670 20.73 45.14 -114.23
N PHE A 671 19.53 44.84 -113.73
CA PHE A 671 18.28 45.07 -114.44
C PHE A 671 18.05 46.57 -114.65
N ASN A 672 18.33 47.41 -113.65
CA ASN A 672 18.24 48.86 -113.76
C ASN A 672 19.31 49.42 -114.71
N SER A 673 20.53 48.88 -114.69
CA SER A 673 21.60 49.21 -115.63
C SER A 673 21.25 48.84 -117.08
N TYR A 674 20.67 47.66 -117.30
CA TYR A 674 20.19 47.20 -118.62
C TYR A 674 18.93 47.93 -119.07
N SER A 675 17.96 48.13 -118.18
CA SER A 675 16.74 48.92 -118.41
C SER A 675 17.09 50.36 -118.78
N TRP A 676 18.08 50.96 -118.11
CA TRP A 676 18.56 52.31 -118.43
C TRP A 676 19.26 52.35 -119.80
N LYS A 677 20.01 51.31 -120.17
CA LYS A 677 20.61 51.19 -121.52
C LYS A 677 19.56 50.95 -122.62
N ILE A 678 18.46 50.26 -122.33
CA ILE A 678 17.38 49.97 -123.30
C ILE A 678 16.36 51.11 -123.41
N THR A 679 16.09 51.86 -122.33
CA THR A 679 15.06 52.92 -122.31
C THR A 679 15.58 54.31 -122.68
N LYS A 680 16.91 54.50 -122.77
CA LYS A 680 17.55 55.78 -123.17
C LYS A 680 17.11 56.30 -124.55
N PRO A 681 16.93 55.46 -125.60
CA PRO A 681 16.43 55.94 -126.89
C PRO A 681 14.93 56.29 -126.85
N ILE A 682 14.15 55.68 -125.96
CA ILE A 682 12.68 55.78 -125.94
C ILE A 682 12.20 57.00 -125.13
N ARG A 683 12.94 57.42 -124.10
CA ARG A 683 12.62 58.64 -123.33
C ARG A 683 12.87 59.94 -124.10
N PHE A 684 13.66 59.94 -125.16
CA PHE A 684 13.84 61.13 -126.02
C PHE A 684 12.63 61.41 -126.93
N VAL A 685 11.74 60.43 -127.13
CA VAL A 685 10.57 60.57 -128.03
C VAL A 685 9.28 60.94 -127.26
N LYS A 686 9.19 60.70 -125.95
CA LYS A 686 7.94 60.83 -125.18
C LYS A 686 7.70 62.18 -124.47
N ASN A 687 8.70 63.07 -124.39
CA ASN A 687 8.55 64.40 -123.76
C ASN A 687 7.98 65.50 -124.68
N LYS A 688 7.29 65.14 -125.78
CA LYS A 688 6.67 66.11 -126.70
C LYS A 688 5.13 66.12 -126.72
N ILE A 689 4.44 65.35 -125.88
CA ILE A 689 2.97 65.29 -125.90
C ILE A 689 2.40 65.29 -124.47
N SER A 690 1.75 66.40 -124.14
CA SER A 690 0.78 66.70 -123.06
C SER A 690 -0.38 65.66 -122.99
N PRO A 691 -1.40 65.68 -122.09
CA PRO A 691 -1.81 66.74 -121.15
C PRO A 691 -2.40 66.32 -119.77
N LYS A 692 -2.60 67.36 -118.94
CA LYS A 692 -3.69 67.63 -117.96
C LYS A 692 -4.62 66.46 -117.54
N ASN A 693 -4.76 66.22 -116.23
CA ASN A 693 -5.91 66.64 -115.39
C ASN A 693 -5.96 65.93 -114.02
N LYS A 694 -6.32 66.74 -113.00
CA LYS A 694 -7.23 66.53 -111.85
C LYS A 694 -7.32 65.13 -111.19
N SER A 695 -6.97 65.10 -109.90
CA SER A 695 -7.92 64.98 -108.76
C SER A 695 -7.21 65.41 -107.48
#